data_AF-A0A177E8K9-F1
#
_entry.id   AF-A0A177E8K9-F1
#
_cell.length_a   1.000
_cell.length_b   1.000
_cell.length_c   1.000
_cell.angle_alpha   90.00
_cell.angle_beta   90.00
_cell.angle_gamma   90.00
#
_symmetry.space_group_name_H-M   'P 1'
#
loop_
_entity.id
_entity.type
_entity.pdbx_description
1 polymer ?
#
loop_
_entity_poly.entity_id
_entity_poly.type
_entity_poly.pdbx_seq_one_letter_code
_entity_poly.pdbx_strand_id
1 'polypeptide(L)'
;MENKNKRIGVVLCSCGGLLEKKINFSSLFEKAQSLSGIEAVLKFADFCLSPEEKLADYKGHFTHLLFVGCSERSSLSFDEKRLEKLLSFLEIDPGFAEVVNIKEQCFMIHDDSSAATAKALDLLQMGYEKLITNHSAYSSREIAQKALVIGAGVAGMSCAKSLGDLGVKVTLVEEKSYIGGHACQIPLLWQSEGYPSVCTSECIGPVIGRETLFQDNVSLFLSSKVTAVKKKNGNFIVTIEKGPQFVDPRKCIGCGECAVVCPETVPNDFDIGLKNRKVIDKSFKLAVPNVYHLIKEACTECGECEIVCPTKAIDLKAQSETFEETYGAVALATGFSGYDMNTFEKLSYHLPNVVTMLEFERLWANKFKGKPPISIAFVLCQKDEVGYCSRLCCLAAMKHAVRLSMAYLGTEVNVYYKSLRSCGRAFEAFRREAENKGVGFIQAEVEKIEPGEEGWLKVITEKGEFEADLVVLAEPLVPSGVKVAKMFGVELDPYGFPYEFQPRVINPLETYVERVFAIGTAKGFKDVQESVESGQAAALRIYGALKGRVAKYVSTVEPEKCSRCGMCVAVCPHGAINFDENGAQIEAALCKGCGLCYATCGSNAIKLLNLEDFQLLKMAEVAFNNCSPDEPRILAFLCYWCSYAAGDLMGVYGEKIPAGYRSIRIRCSASLNPEVVFEILARDLADGVLVAGCPPKNCHHLWGNDMETRRFKLAGKIFKELGVKKIARWEHIGVTMWPKLAKVLRSMHDSLKQT
;
A
#
# COMPACT_ATOMS: atom_id res chain seq x y z
N MET A 1 -32.73 22.94 16.64
CA MET A 1 -32.47 24.40 16.63
C MET A 1 -31.27 24.81 15.74
N GLU A 2 -30.79 23.98 14.81
CA GLU A 2 -29.52 24.24 14.08
C GLU A 2 -29.63 24.88 12.68
N ASN A 3 -30.82 25.17 12.15
CA ASN A 3 -30.96 25.66 10.76
C ASN A 3 -30.77 27.17 10.55
N LYS A 4 -30.45 27.95 11.59
CA LYS A 4 -30.43 29.42 11.51
C LYS A 4 -29.11 30.08 11.05
N ASN A 5 -28.05 29.31 10.75
CA ASN A 5 -26.74 29.89 10.40
C ASN A 5 -26.06 29.29 9.15
N LYS A 6 -26.80 28.55 8.31
CA LYS A 6 -26.25 27.99 7.06
C LYS A 6 -26.44 28.98 5.92
N ARG A 7 -25.33 29.55 5.46
CA ARG A 7 -25.22 30.40 4.27
C ARG A 7 -24.79 29.54 3.09
N ILE A 8 -25.73 29.14 2.25
CA ILE A 8 -25.50 28.16 1.17
C ILE A 8 -25.41 28.88 -0.18
N GLY A 9 -24.28 28.68 -0.88
CA GLY A 9 -24.13 29.04 -2.28
C GLY A 9 -24.45 27.85 -3.19
N VAL A 10 -25.34 28.02 -4.16
CA VAL A 10 -25.64 27.01 -5.18
C VAL A 10 -25.03 27.44 -6.51
N VAL A 11 -24.20 26.59 -7.11
CA VAL A 11 -23.58 26.84 -8.42
C VAL A 11 -24.22 25.93 -9.46
N LEU A 12 -24.90 26.50 -10.45
CA LEU A 12 -25.48 25.81 -11.58
C LEU A 12 -24.58 25.96 -12.81
N CYS A 13 -23.94 24.87 -13.25
CA CYS A 13 -23.09 24.87 -14.44
C CYS A 13 -23.83 24.26 -15.64
N SER A 14 -23.96 24.97 -16.76
CA SER A 14 -24.66 24.46 -17.96
C SER A 14 -23.75 23.72 -18.96
N CYS A 15 -22.45 23.61 -18.68
CA CYS A 15 -21.45 22.93 -19.52
C CYS A 15 -21.45 23.46 -20.97
N GLY A 16 -21.37 24.79 -21.14
CA GLY A 16 -21.41 25.49 -22.43
C GLY A 16 -22.80 25.56 -23.04
N GLY A 17 -23.86 25.55 -22.21
CA GLY A 17 -25.25 25.45 -22.66
C GLY A 17 -25.66 24.03 -23.11
N LEU A 18 -24.77 23.04 -22.98
CA LEU A 18 -25.08 21.66 -23.36
C LEU A 18 -26.25 21.08 -22.56
N LEU A 19 -26.25 21.29 -21.24
CA LEU A 19 -27.25 20.69 -20.35
C LEU A 19 -28.64 21.29 -20.56
N GLU A 20 -28.71 22.57 -20.96
CA GLU A 20 -29.94 23.30 -21.23
C GLU A 20 -30.72 22.74 -22.42
N LYS A 21 -30.08 21.93 -23.28
CA LYS A 21 -30.75 21.28 -24.41
C LYS A 21 -31.82 20.27 -23.99
N LYS A 22 -31.74 19.73 -22.76
CA LYS A 22 -32.67 18.72 -22.24
C LYS A 22 -33.16 19.00 -20.81
N ILE A 23 -32.40 19.78 -20.03
CA ILE A 23 -32.75 20.10 -18.65
C ILE A 23 -33.26 21.54 -18.58
N ASN A 24 -34.42 21.75 -17.99
CA ASN A 24 -34.96 23.09 -17.75
C ASN A 24 -34.20 23.77 -16.60
N PHE A 25 -33.25 24.64 -16.94
CA PHE A 25 -32.45 25.38 -15.97
C PHE A 25 -33.25 26.45 -15.21
N SER A 26 -34.36 26.96 -15.77
CA SER A 26 -35.24 27.89 -15.06
C SER A 26 -35.91 27.19 -13.87
N SER A 27 -36.45 25.98 -14.10
CA SER A 27 -37.01 25.17 -13.01
C SER A 27 -35.97 24.77 -11.97
N LEU A 28 -34.74 24.42 -12.38
CA LEU A 28 -33.65 24.16 -11.43
C LEU A 28 -33.30 25.39 -10.59
N PHE A 29 -33.26 26.57 -11.20
CA PHE A 29 -32.95 27.83 -10.53
C PHE A 29 -34.03 28.19 -9.51
N GLU A 30 -35.30 28.16 -9.91
CA GLU A 30 -36.45 28.39 -9.02
C GLU A 30 -36.47 27.39 -7.86
N LYS A 31 -36.26 26.10 -8.18
CA LYS A 31 -36.21 25.05 -7.16
C LYS A 31 -35.06 25.31 -6.18
N ALA A 32 -33.86 25.63 -6.66
CA ALA A 32 -32.73 25.96 -5.81
C ALA A 32 -33.05 27.16 -4.91
N GLN A 33 -33.59 28.26 -5.45
CA GLN A 33 -33.96 29.44 -4.66
C GLN A 33 -35.02 29.15 -3.59
N SER A 34 -35.93 28.21 -3.84
CA SER A 34 -36.97 27.82 -2.88
C SER A 34 -36.44 27.05 -1.66
N LEU A 35 -35.20 26.55 -1.70
CA LEU A 35 -34.61 25.79 -0.59
C LEU A 35 -34.23 26.73 0.57
N SER A 36 -34.29 26.20 1.79
CA SER A 36 -33.99 26.98 3.00
C SER A 36 -32.49 27.26 3.13
N GLY A 37 -32.13 28.46 3.58
CA GLY A 37 -30.72 28.84 3.81
C GLY A 37 -29.90 29.12 2.53
N ILE A 38 -30.54 29.18 1.36
CA ILE A 38 -29.87 29.60 0.13
C ILE A 38 -29.66 31.11 0.14
N GLU A 39 -28.40 31.53 0.04
CA GLU A 39 -28.01 32.94 -0.02
C GLU A 39 -27.86 33.43 -1.45
N ALA A 40 -27.34 32.58 -2.33
CA ALA A 40 -27.24 32.87 -3.75
C ALA A 40 -27.32 31.60 -4.61
N VAL A 41 -27.95 31.74 -5.78
CA VAL A 41 -27.92 30.75 -6.86
C VAL A 41 -27.21 31.38 -8.05
N LEU A 42 -26.06 30.83 -8.41
CA LEU A 42 -25.13 31.38 -9.39
C LEU A 42 -25.10 30.48 -10.63
N LYS A 43 -25.36 31.06 -11.80
CA LYS A 43 -25.40 30.31 -13.07
C LYS A 43 -24.16 30.63 -13.91
N PHE A 44 -23.47 29.60 -14.37
CA PHE A 44 -22.31 29.73 -15.25
C PHE A 44 -22.41 28.74 -16.41
N ALA A 45 -21.94 29.15 -17.59
CA ALA A 45 -21.83 28.24 -18.72
C ALA A 45 -20.63 27.29 -18.57
N ASP A 46 -19.53 27.80 -18.06
CA ASP A 46 -18.19 27.23 -18.18
C ASP A 46 -17.45 27.27 -16.84
N PHE A 47 -18.15 26.99 -15.74
CA PHE A 47 -17.63 27.12 -14.37
C PHE A 47 -16.27 26.45 -14.16
N CYS A 48 -16.02 25.32 -14.83
CA CYS A 48 -14.80 24.54 -14.70
C CYS A 48 -13.51 25.27 -15.13
N LEU A 49 -13.57 26.27 -16.02
CA LEU A 49 -12.37 26.95 -16.53
C LEU A 49 -11.71 27.83 -15.46
N SER A 50 -12.48 28.65 -14.76
CA SER A 50 -11.99 29.60 -13.74
C SER A 50 -12.93 29.72 -12.53
N PRO A 51 -13.17 28.64 -11.77
CA PRO A 51 -14.11 28.65 -10.65
C PRO A 51 -13.71 29.65 -9.54
N GLU A 52 -12.42 29.81 -9.25
CA GLU A 52 -11.95 30.75 -8.21
C GLU A 52 -12.20 32.21 -8.62
N GLU A 53 -11.95 32.58 -9.88
CA GLU A 53 -12.23 33.93 -10.39
C GLU A 53 -13.73 34.21 -10.41
N LYS A 54 -14.54 33.23 -10.83
CA LYS A 54 -16.00 33.34 -10.92
C LYS A 54 -16.68 33.49 -9.57
N LEU A 55 -16.04 33.04 -8.49
CA LEU A 55 -16.53 33.15 -7.13
C LEU A 55 -15.66 34.05 -6.24
N ALA A 56 -14.82 34.91 -6.83
CA ALA A 56 -13.91 35.77 -6.08
C ALA A 56 -14.66 36.69 -5.10
N ASP A 57 -15.79 37.25 -5.53
CA ASP A 57 -16.64 38.14 -4.72
C ASP A 57 -17.38 37.42 -3.59
N TYR A 58 -17.31 36.09 -3.52
CA TYR A 58 -17.99 35.25 -2.52
C TYR A 58 -17.05 34.62 -1.50
N LYS A 59 -15.76 35.00 -1.49
CA LYS A 59 -14.80 34.49 -0.52
C LYS A 59 -15.25 34.83 0.92
N GLY A 60 -15.40 33.82 1.78
CA GLY A 60 -15.89 33.98 3.16
C GLY A 60 -17.39 34.28 3.29
N HIS A 61 -18.12 34.41 2.17
CA HIS A 61 -19.56 34.68 2.17
C HIS A 61 -20.35 33.40 2.45
N PHE A 62 -20.04 32.31 1.76
CA PHE A 62 -20.74 31.04 1.97
C PHE A 62 -20.08 30.20 3.05
N THR A 63 -20.91 29.50 3.81
CA THR A 63 -20.48 28.45 4.75
C THR A 63 -20.58 27.06 4.13
N HIS A 64 -21.41 26.91 3.09
CA HIS A 64 -21.69 25.66 2.42
C HIS A 64 -21.75 25.89 0.90
N LEU A 65 -21.34 24.90 0.13
CA LEU A 65 -21.36 24.95 -1.34
C LEU A 65 -22.10 23.74 -1.92
N LEU A 66 -23.09 23.99 -2.77
CA LEU A 66 -23.74 22.96 -3.58
C LEU A 66 -23.40 23.20 -5.05
N PHE A 67 -22.54 22.36 -5.62
CA PHE A 67 -22.21 22.42 -7.03
C PHE A 67 -23.14 21.49 -7.83
N VAL A 68 -23.81 22.01 -8.85
CA VAL A 68 -24.77 21.29 -9.69
C VAL A 68 -24.28 21.32 -11.13
N GLY A 69 -23.81 20.17 -11.64
CA GLY A 69 -23.17 20.10 -12.93
C GLY A 69 -22.66 18.70 -13.27
N CYS A 70 -21.38 18.60 -13.61
CA CYS A 70 -20.72 17.32 -13.88
C CYS A 70 -20.27 16.59 -12.61
N SER A 71 -20.02 15.30 -12.75
CA SER A 71 -19.41 14.46 -11.72
C SER A 71 -18.00 14.95 -11.38
N GLU A 72 -17.71 15.18 -10.10
CA GLU A 72 -16.35 15.45 -9.63
C GLU A 72 -15.44 14.21 -9.70
N ARG A 73 -16.02 13.03 -9.93
CA ARG A 73 -15.26 11.77 -10.05
C ARG A 73 -14.70 11.56 -11.46
N SER A 74 -15.47 11.90 -12.47
CA SER A 74 -15.21 11.55 -13.88
C SER A 74 -14.98 12.77 -14.78
N SER A 75 -15.31 13.98 -14.30
CA SER A 75 -14.97 15.21 -15.00
C SER A 75 -13.46 15.39 -15.09
N LEU A 76 -12.97 15.68 -16.31
CA LEU A 76 -11.55 15.95 -16.55
C LEU A 76 -11.16 17.41 -16.26
N SER A 77 -12.15 18.31 -16.08
CA SER A 77 -11.91 19.76 -15.91
C SER A 77 -12.35 20.29 -14.55
N PHE A 78 -13.17 19.55 -13.81
CA PHE A 78 -13.65 19.92 -12.49
C PHE A 78 -13.77 18.65 -11.64
N ASP A 79 -12.62 18.14 -11.22
CA ASP A 79 -12.50 16.95 -10.39
C ASP A 79 -12.47 17.29 -8.89
N GLU A 80 -12.35 16.28 -8.04
CA GLU A 80 -12.24 16.47 -6.58
C GLU A 80 -11.09 17.40 -6.17
N LYS A 81 -9.94 17.36 -6.87
CA LYS A 81 -8.81 18.25 -6.54
C LYS A 81 -9.14 19.70 -6.86
N ARG A 82 -9.81 19.96 -7.99
CA ARG A 82 -10.30 21.30 -8.36
C ARG A 82 -11.33 21.80 -7.34
N LEU A 83 -12.23 20.92 -6.89
CA LEU A 83 -13.19 21.23 -5.84
C LEU A 83 -12.48 21.56 -4.51
N GLU A 84 -11.54 20.72 -4.05
CA GLU A 84 -10.77 20.99 -2.83
C GLU A 84 -10.04 22.33 -2.88
N LYS A 85 -9.41 22.66 -4.02
CA LYS A 85 -8.76 23.95 -4.23
C LYS A 85 -9.74 25.12 -4.15
N LEU A 86 -10.92 24.98 -4.76
CA LEU A 86 -11.98 25.99 -4.69
C LEU A 86 -12.47 26.19 -3.26
N LEU A 87 -12.74 25.11 -2.53
CA LEU A 87 -13.23 25.17 -1.15
C LEU A 87 -12.19 25.84 -0.24
N SER A 88 -10.91 25.52 -0.42
CA SER A 88 -9.83 26.21 0.28
C SER A 88 -9.78 27.71 -0.06
N PHE A 89 -10.02 28.09 -1.31
CA PHE A 89 -10.05 29.49 -1.73
C PHE A 89 -11.23 30.26 -1.12
N LEU A 90 -12.41 29.65 -1.08
CA LEU A 90 -13.63 30.22 -0.53
C LEU A 90 -13.70 30.18 1.00
N GLU A 91 -12.76 29.50 1.65
CA GLU A 91 -12.72 29.27 3.11
C GLU A 91 -13.91 28.41 3.60
N ILE A 92 -14.32 27.44 2.78
CA ILE A 92 -15.40 26.50 3.07
C ILE A 92 -14.81 25.17 3.54
N ASP A 93 -15.34 24.64 4.63
CA ASP A 93 -15.00 23.31 5.13
C ASP A 93 -15.40 22.22 4.10
N PRO A 94 -14.51 21.29 3.72
CA PRO A 94 -14.84 20.21 2.79
C PRO A 94 -16.03 19.33 3.17
N GLY A 95 -16.38 19.25 4.46
CA GLY A 95 -17.58 18.57 4.96
C GLY A 95 -18.88 19.27 4.51
N PHE A 96 -18.83 20.59 4.31
CA PHE A 96 -19.95 21.44 3.92
C PHE A 96 -20.00 21.72 2.41
N ALA A 97 -19.53 20.76 1.60
CA ALA A 97 -19.64 20.83 0.15
C ALA A 97 -20.23 19.54 -0.43
N GLU A 98 -21.14 19.67 -1.39
CA GLU A 98 -21.70 18.54 -2.14
C GLU A 98 -21.74 18.84 -3.65
N VAL A 99 -21.65 17.75 -4.43
CA VAL A 99 -21.76 17.79 -5.89
C VAL A 99 -22.98 17.01 -6.33
N VAL A 100 -23.79 17.63 -7.17
CA VAL A 100 -24.97 17.08 -7.80
C VAL A 100 -24.67 16.83 -9.27
N ASN A 101 -24.46 15.56 -9.62
CA ASN A 101 -24.16 15.10 -10.96
C ASN A 101 -25.43 15.08 -11.84
N ILE A 102 -25.70 16.18 -12.54
CA ILE A 102 -26.80 16.30 -13.50
C ILE A 102 -26.35 16.07 -14.96
N LYS A 103 -25.06 15.77 -15.20
CA LYS A 103 -24.52 15.53 -16.54
C LYS A 103 -24.40 14.03 -16.85
N GLU A 104 -23.40 13.35 -16.29
CA GLU A 104 -23.07 11.97 -16.63
C GLU A 104 -24.19 11.01 -16.22
N GLN A 105 -24.73 11.15 -15.00
CA GLN A 105 -25.80 10.29 -14.49
C GLN A 105 -27.21 10.89 -14.60
N CYS A 106 -27.41 11.89 -15.45
CA CYS A 106 -28.73 12.46 -15.73
C CYS A 106 -28.88 12.87 -17.20
N PHE A 107 -28.34 14.02 -17.62
CA PHE A 107 -28.46 14.51 -19.00
C PHE A 107 -28.08 13.49 -20.07
N MET A 108 -26.95 12.79 -19.89
CA MET A 108 -26.41 11.90 -20.91
C MET A 108 -27.22 10.59 -21.07
N ILE A 109 -27.83 10.12 -19.99
CA ILE A 109 -28.55 8.84 -19.94
C ILE A 109 -30.05 8.95 -20.28
N HIS A 110 -30.54 10.15 -20.57
CA HIS A 110 -31.93 10.42 -20.94
C HIS A 110 -32.01 11.11 -22.30
N ASP A 111 -33.02 10.74 -23.09
CA ASP A 111 -33.37 11.46 -24.33
C ASP A 111 -34.53 12.42 -24.13
N ASP A 112 -35.50 12.03 -23.32
CA ASP A 112 -36.63 12.87 -22.96
C ASP A 112 -36.22 14.02 -22.01
N SER A 113 -36.63 15.23 -22.38
CA SER A 113 -36.33 16.44 -21.61
C SER A 113 -37.15 16.53 -20.33
N SER A 114 -38.36 15.96 -20.31
CA SER A 114 -39.20 15.98 -19.10
C SER A 114 -38.60 15.09 -18.01
N ALA A 115 -38.20 13.86 -18.36
CA ALA A 115 -37.52 12.92 -17.48
C ALA A 115 -36.15 13.44 -17.01
N ALA A 116 -35.36 14.03 -17.92
CA ALA A 116 -34.07 14.62 -17.56
C ALA A 116 -34.22 15.78 -16.56
N THR A 117 -35.21 16.65 -16.77
CA THR A 117 -35.51 17.77 -15.87
C THR A 117 -36.01 17.28 -14.51
N ALA A 118 -36.97 16.35 -14.50
CA ALA A 118 -37.50 15.74 -13.28
C ALA A 118 -36.39 15.12 -12.43
N LYS A 119 -35.51 14.35 -13.06
CA LYS A 119 -34.36 13.76 -12.38
C LYS A 119 -33.38 14.79 -11.85
N ALA A 120 -33.08 15.83 -12.62
CA ALA A 120 -32.18 16.88 -12.15
C ALA A 120 -32.73 17.61 -10.91
N LEU A 121 -34.04 17.85 -10.86
CA LEU A 121 -34.72 18.44 -9.69
C LEU A 121 -34.65 17.53 -8.45
N ASP A 122 -34.85 16.22 -8.63
CA ASP A 122 -34.72 15.24 -7.54
C ASP A 122 -33.29 15.18 -7.03
N LEU A 123 -32.30 15.09 -7.92
CA LEU A 123 -30.88 15.03 -7.55
C LEU A 123 -30.43 16.31 -6.82
N LEU A 124 -30.94 17.48 -7.22
CA LEU A 124 -30.70 18.74 -6.52
C LEU A 124 -31.23 18.68 -5.08
N GLN A 125 -32.46 18.19 -4.88
CA GLN A 125 -33.05 18.06 -3.55
C GLN A 125 -32.27 17.05 -2.70
N MET A 126 -31.89 15.89 -3.26
CA MET A 126 -31.07 14.88 -2.58
C MET A 126 -29.72 15.47 -2.13
N GLY A 127 -29.03 16.19 -3.02
CA GLY A 127 -27.76 16.83 -2.71
C GLY A 127 -27.89 17.90 -1.62
N TYR A 128 -28.99 18.65 -1.63
CA TYR A 128 -29.29 19.63 -0.58
C TYR A 128 -29.56 18.95 0.78
N GLU A 129 -30.42 17.92 0.85
CA GLU A 129 -30.67 17.18 2.09
C GLU A 129 -29.39 16.58 2.67
N LYS A 130 -28.51 16.11 1.78
CA LYS A 130 -27.20 15.63 2.19
C LYS A 130 -26.34 16.75 2.76
N LEU A 131 -26.25 17.87 2.06
CA LEU A 131 -25.43 19.02 2.44
C LEU A 131 -25.84 19.59 3.81
N ILE A 132 -27.13 19.77 4.06
CA ILE A 132 -27.61 20.35 5.31
C ILE A 132 -27.47 19.40 6.51
N THR A 133 -27.27 18.11 6.29
CA THR A 133 -27.06 17.12 7.35
C THR A 133 -25.59 16.80 7.58
N ASN A 134 -24.68 17.36 6.78
CA ASN A 134 -23.25 17.15 6.98
C ASN A 134 -22.71 17.92 8.20
N HIS A 135 -21.60 17.40 8.69
CA HIS A 135 -20.74 17.91 9.72
C HIS A 135 -19.38 18.32 9.11
N SER A 136 -18.64 19.15 9.87
CA SER A 136 -17.28 19.58 9.52
C SER A 136 -16.37 18.38 9.24
N ALA A 137 -15.50 18.49 8.23
CA ALA A 137 -14.54 17.45 7.90
C ALA A 137 -13.48 17.30 8.99
N TYR A 138 -13.00 16.07 9.17
CA TYR A 138 -11.90 15.81 10.09
C TYR A 138 -10.59 16.35 9.52
N SER A 139 -9.80 17.06 10.32
CA SER A 139 -8.50 17.61 9.92
C SER A 139 -7.36 16.99 10.74
N SER A 140 -6.45 16.27 10.09
CA SER A 140 -5.31 15.65 10.78
C SER A 140 -4.16 16.66 10.96
N ARG A 141 -4.30 17.63 11.87
CA ARG A 141 -3.32 18.72 12.05
C ARG A 141 -2.13 18.36 12.94
N GLU A 142 -2.23 17.32 13.76
CA GLU A 142 -1.21 16.94 14.75
C GLU A 142 -0.24 15.86 14.27
N ILE A 143 0.00 15.74 12.96
CA ILE A 143 0.91 14.73 12.43
C ILE A 143 2.36 15.13 12.73
N ALA A 144 3.09 14.26 13.43
CA ALA A 144 4.50 14.45 13.75
C ALA A 144 5.31 14.56 12.45
N GLN A 145 6.09 15.64 12.30
CA GLN A 145 6.96 15.87 11.14
C GLN A 145 8.26 15.06 11.24
N LYS A 146 8.12 13.74 11.47
CA LYS A 146 9.20 12.77 11.64
C LYS A 146 8.80 11.44 11.01
N ALA A 147 9.70 10.85 10.24
CA ALA A 147 9.51 9.55 9.60
C ALA A 147 10.37 8.46 10.26
N LEU A 148 9.85 7.24 10.32
CA LEU A 148 10.59 6.05 10.71
C LEU A 148 10.88 5.20 9.47
N VAL A 149 12.13 4.82 9.27
CA VAL A 149 12.54 3.86 8.24
C VAL A 149 13.09 2.61 8.94
N ILE A 150 12.51 1.45 8.66
CA ILE A 150 12.88 0.18 9.30
C ILE A 150 13.61 -0.70 8.27
N GLY A 151 14.89 -0.94 8.53
CA GLY A 151 15.83 -1.63 7.65
C GLY A 151 16.71 -0.64 6.88
N ALA A 152 18.02 -0.72 7.06
CA ALA A 152 19.04 0.11 6.43
C ALA A 152 19.72 -0.59 5.24
N GLY A 153 18.97 -1.40 4.49
CA GLY A 153 19.37 -1.81 3.14
C GLY A 153 19.37 -0.63 2.16
N VAL A 154 19.75 -0.87 0.90
CA VAL A 154 19.82 0.19 -0.13
C VAL A 154 18.51 0.96 -0.32
N ALA A 155 17.35 0.30 -0.18
CA ALA A 155 16.04 0.96 -0.24
C ALA A 155 15.80 1.91 0.94
N GLY A 156 16.07 1.44 2.17
CA GLY A 156 15.86 2.22 3.38
C GLY A 156 16.82 3.40 3.48
N MET A 157 18.10 3.20 3.17
CA MET A 157 19.07 4.29 3.11
C MET A 157 18.68 5.34 2.06
N SER A 158 18.28 4.91 0.86
CA SER A 158 17.84 5.85 -0.19
C SER A 158 16.59 6.64 0.22
N CYS A 159 15.64 5.99 0.89
CA CYS A 159 14.45 6.65 1.44
C CYS A 159 14.83 7.67 2.53
N ALA A 160 15.67 7.28 3.48
CA ALA A 160 16.14 8.14 4.56
C ALA A 160 16.92 9.36 4.02
N LYS A 161 17.83 9.14 3.06
CA LYS A 161 18.58 10.21 2.39
C LYS A 161 17.65 11.17 1.66
N SER A 162 16.73 10.68 0.83
CA SER A 162 15.81 11.56 0.08
C SER A 162 14.84 12.31 0.98
N LEU A 163 14.38 11.73 2.09
CA LEU A 163 13.64 12.45 3.13
C LEU A 163 14.53 13.50 3.82
N GLY A 164 15.79 13.14 4.05
CA GLY A 164 16.85 14.01 4.54
C GLY A 164 16.99 15.28 3.69
N ASP A 165 17.16 15.10 2.38
CA ASP A 165 17.27 16.19 1.38
C ASP A 165 16.03 17.10 1.37
N LEU A 166 14.85 16.57 1.71
CA LEU A 166 13.60 17.32 1.84
C LEU A 166 13.41 18.00 3.20
N GLY A 167 14.39 17.90 4.10
CA GLY A 167 14.36 18.50 5.44
C GLY A 167 13.51 17.74 6.46
N VAL A 168 13.08 16.50 6.17
CA VAL A 168 12.28 15.68 7.09
C VAL A 168 13.20 15.05 8.14
N LYS A 169 12.79 15.06 9.42
CA LYS A 169 13.50 14.30 10.47
C LYS A 169 13.26 12.80 10.26
N VAL A 170 14.32 12.00 10.20
CA VAL A 170 14.22 10.56 9.98
C VAL A 170 14.91 9.81 11.10
N THR A 171 14.24 8.79 11.63
CA THR A 171 14.92 7.72 12.38
C THR A 171 15.06 6.51 11.46
N LEU A 172 16.29 6.04 11.26
CA LEU A 172 16.61 4.82 10.52
C LEU A 172 16.99 3.73 11.53
N VAL A 173 16.21 2.66 11.62
CA VAL A 173 16.43 1.53 12.53
C VAL A 173 16.96 0.33 11.74
N GLU A 174 18.06 -0.25 12.21
CA GLU A 174 18.71 -1.41 11.60
C GLU A 174 19.04 -2.46 12.66
N GLU A 175 18.67 -3.71 12.38
CA GLU A 175 18.88 -4.83 13.31
C GLU A 175 20.35 -5.22 13.39
N LYS A 176 21.11 -5.06 12.30
CA LYS A 176 22.54 -5.38 12.26
C LYS A 176 23.37 -4.24 12.83
N SER A 177 24.63 -4.56 13.12
CA SER A 177 25.60 -3.56 13.57
C SER A 177 26.13 -2.68 12.43
N TYR A 178 25.58 -2.77 11.22
CA TYR A 178 26.05 -2.06 10.03
C TYR A 178 24.90 -1.87 9.05
N ILE A 179 25.01 -0.86 8.19
CA ILE A 179 24.04 -0.58 7.12
C ILE A 179 24.48 -1.21 5.78
N GLY A 180 23.54 -1.32 4.84
CA GLY A 180 23.78 -1.79 3.48
C GLY A 180 23.04 -3.09 3.11
N GLY A 181 22.61 -3.87 4.11
CA GLY A 181 21.84 -5.11 3.91
C GLY A 181 22.55 -6.11 2.97
N HIS A 182 21.77 -6.90 2.23
CA HIS A 182 22.29 -7.90 1.29
C HIS A 182 23.12 -7.30 0.16
N ALA A 183 22.90 -6.04 -0.23
CA ALA A 183 23.69 -5.41 -1.27
C ALA A 183 25.19 -5.33 -0.90
N CYS A 184 25.51 -5.20 0.39
CA CYS A 184 26.91 -5.26 0.85
C CYS A 184 27.46 -6.69 0.84
N GLN A 185 26.62 -7.70 1.06
CA GLN A 185 27.02 -9.11 1.04
C GLN A 185 27.27 -9.65 -0.37
N ILE A 186 26.74 -9.00 -1.41
CA ILE A 186 26.87 -9.40 -2.81
C ILE A 186 28.05 -8.63 -3.45
N PRO A 187 29.23 -9.25 -3.69
CA PRO A 187 30.43 -8.54 -4.15
C PRO A 187 30.27 -7.84 -5.50
N LEU A 188 29.49 -8.43 -6.41
CA LEU A 188 29.24 -7.92 -7.76
C LEU A 188 27.75 -7.58 -7.91
N LEU A 189 27.45 -6.29 -8.08
CA LEU A 189 26.11 -5.74 -8.26
C LEU A 189 25.90 -5.38 -9.73
N TRP A 190 24.69 -5.46 -10.26
CA TRP A 190 24.42 -4.92 -11.58
C TRP A 190 24.52 -3.40 -11.57
N GLN A 191 25.02 -2.80 -12.65
CA GLN A 191 25.05 -1.34 -12.75
C GLN A 191 23.64 -0.77 -12.92
N SER A 192 22.93 -1.24 -13.95
CA SER A 192 21.54 -0.90 -14.21
C SER A 192 20.91 -1.88 -15.20
N GLU A 193 19.59 -1.85 -15.34
CA GLU A 193 18.86 -2.56 -16.40
C GLU A 193 19.41 -2.24 -17.81
N GLY A 194 19.88 -1.02 -18.01
CA GLY A 194 20.29 -0.50 -19.32
C GLY A 194 21.74 -0.73 -19.70
N TYR A 195 22.57 -1.25 -18.79
CA TYR A 195 24.01 -1.37 -19.01
C TYR A 195 24.55 -2.72 -18.54
N PRO A 196 25.00 -3.61 -19.45
CA PRO A 196 25.45 -4.98 -19.15
C PRO A 196 26.85 -5.00 -18.53
N SER A 197 26.99 -4.36 -17.38
CA SER A 197 28.22 -4.41 -16.58
C SER A 197 27.86 -4.54 -15.10
N VAL A 198 28.88 -4.78 -14.29
CA VAL A 198 28.73 -4.87 -12.83
C VAL A 198 29.44 -3.71 -12.14
N CYS A 199 28.88 -3.28 -11.03
CA CYS A 199 29.52 -2.52 -9.98
C CYS A 199 29.98 -3.47 -8.87
N THR A 200 30.73 -2.94 -7.91
CA THR A 200 31.06 -3.66 -6.67
C THR A 200 30.32 -3.08 -5.47
N SER A 201 29.90 -3.94 -4.56
CA SER A 201 29.31 -3.52 -3.29
C SER A 201 30.27 -2.73 -2.40
N GLU A 202 31.58 -2.95 -2.55
CA GLU A 202 32.63 -2.18 -1.88
C GLU A 202 32.63 -0.70 -2.27
N CYS A 203 31.99 -0.35 -3.40
CA CYS A 203 31.78 1.03 -3.83
C CYS A 203 30.36 1.51 -3.45
N ILE A 204 29.33 0.78 -3.87
CA ILE A 204 27.93 1.23 -3.75
C ILE A 204 27.48 1.36 -2.29
N GLY A 205 27.83 0.39 -1.43
CA GLY A 205 27.46 0.40 -0.02
C GLY A 205 27.99 1.64 0.71
N PRO A 206 29.31 1.90 0.67
CA PRO A 206 29.88 3.09 1.29
C PRO A 206 29.40 4.42 0.72
N VAL A 207 29.17 4.53 -0.60
CA VAL A 207 28.67 5.77 -1.21
C VAL A 207 27.29 6.12 -0.67
N ILE A 208 26.32 5.20 -0.79
CA ILE A 208 24.95 5.44 -0.31
C ILE A 208 24.92 5.60 1.21
N GLY A 209 25.70 4.79 1.93
CA GLY A 209 25.80 4.85 3.37
C GLY A 209 26.31 6.21 3.87
N ARG A 210 27.38 6.74 3.26
CA ARG A 210 27.94 8.05 3.60
C ARG A 210 26.97 9.18 3.28
N GLU A 211 26.33 9.15 2.11
CA GLU A 211 25.31 10.14 1.74
C GLU A 211 24.11 10.17 2.70
N THR A 212 23.79 9.03 3.31
CA THR A 212 22.73 8.91 4.31
C THR A 212 23.19 9.38 5.68
N LEU A 213 24.39 8.98 6.12
CA LEU A 213 24.94 9.29 7.45
C LEU A 213 25.34 10.75 7.65
N PHE A 214 25.69 11.45 6.57
CA PHE A 214 26.06 12.86 6.63
C PHE A 214 24.86 13.81 6.58
N GLN A 215 23.64 13.29 6.68
CA GLN A 215 22.42 14.08 6.82
C GLN A 215 22.19 14.43 8.28
N ASP A 216 22.19 15.72 8.63
CA ASP A 216 21.99 16.18 10.01
C ASP A 216 20.62 15.81 10.60
N ASN A 217 19.63 15.53 9.73
CA ASN A 217 18.27 15.16 10.10
C ASN A 217 17.99 13.66 10.08
N VAL A 218 19.01 12.81 9.84
CA VAL A 218 18.89 11.34 9.89
C VAL A 218 19.58 10.79 11.13
N SER A 219 18.80 10.21 12.05
CA SER A 219 19.29 9.49 13.22
C SER A 219 19.33 7.99 12.94
N LEU A 220 20.52 7.38 13.01
CA LEU A 220 20.70 5.94 12.81
C LEU A 220 20.78 5.18 14.13
N PHE A 221 19.96 4.14 14.28
CA PHE A 221 20.02 3.17 15.36
C PHE A 221 20.36 1.78 14.82
N LEU A 222 21.63 1.40 14.98
CA LEU A 222 22.13 0.05 14.68
C LEU A 222 21.88 -0.90 15.83
N SER A 223 21.95 -2.21 15.57
CA SER A 223 21.71 -3.24 16.58
C SER A 223 20.39 -3.00 17.33
N SER A 224 19.39 -2.51 16.61
CA SER A 224 18.15 -1.99 17.18
C SER A 224 16.94 -2.58 16.46
N LYS A 225 15.87 -2.83 17.20
CA LYS A 225 14.64 -3.40 16.67
C LYS A 225 13.40 -2.71 17.22
N VAL A 226 12.35 -2.67 16.42
CA VAL A 226 11.02 -2.24 16.87
C VAL A 226 10.37 -3.39 17.62
N THR A 227 9.92 -3.13 18.86
CA THR A 227 9.33 -4.14 19.74
C THR A 227 7.83 -3.95 19.95
N ALA A 228 7.33 -2.71 19.87
CA ALA A 228 5.90 -2.41 19.97
C ALA A 228 5.53 -1.15 19.18
N VAL A 229 4.26 -1.09 18.76
CA VAL A 229 3.67 0.06 18.07
C VAL A 229 2.30 0.34 18.67
N LYS A 230 2.09 1.58 19.10
CA LYS A 230 0.78 2.13 19.49
C LYS A 230 0.42 3.25 18.53
N LYS A 231 -0.87 3.51 18.35
CA LYS A 231 -1.37 4.60 17.51
C LYS A 231 -2.10 5.59 18.41
N LYS A 232 -1.79 6.88 18.28
CA LYS A 232 -2.44 7.93 19.09
C LYS A 232 -2.43 9.25 18.35
N ASN A 233 -3.58 9.92 18.27
CA ASN A 233 -3.76 11.21 17.57
C ASN A 233 -3.24 11.16 16.13
N GLY A 234 -3.42 10.01 15.47
CA GLY A 234 -2.89 9.79 14.13
C GLY A 234 -1.39 9.55 14.05
N ASN A 235 -0.63 9.50 15.13
CA ASN A 235 0.81 9.21 15.08
C ASN A 235 1.10 7.77 15.50
N PHE A 236 2.25 7.26 15.10
CA PHE A 236 2.80 5.99 15.52
C PHE A 236 3.75 6.24 16.69
N ILE A 237 3.39 5.77 17.88
CA ILE A 237 4.26 5.74 19.04
C ILE A 237 4.96 4.38 19.01
N VAL A 238 6.25 4.39 18.68
CA VAL A 238 7.02 3.17 18.42
C VAL A 238 8.03 2.99 19.54
N THR A 239 7.99 1.81 20.16
CA THR A 239 8.99 1.38 21.14
C THR A 239 10.15 0.74 20.39
N ILE A 240 11.35 1.28 20.58
CA ILE A 240 12.59 0.81 19.96
C ILE A 240 13.49 0.28 21.07
N GLU A 241 13.92 -0.96 20.94
CA GLU A 241 14.98 -1.57 21.75
C GLU A 241 16.29 -1.36 21.01
N LYS A 242 17.15 -0.50 21.57
CA LYS A 242 18.49 -0.23 21.09
C LYS A 242 19.48 -1.11 21.83
N GLY A 243 20.18 -1.97 21.10
CA GLY A 243 21.20 -2.84 21.65
C GLY A 243 22.33 -2.06 22.33
N PRO A 244 23.08 -2.70 23.24
CA PRO A 244 24.18 -2.08 23.97
C PRO A 244 25.24 -1.54 23.00
N GLN A 245 25.56 -0.25 23.13
CA GLN A 245 26.62 0.39 22.34
C GLN A 245 27.98 0.25 23.04
N PHE A 246 28.55 -0.95 22.98
CA PHE A 246 29.87 -1.23 23.57
C PHE A 246 31.01 -0.43 22.95
N VAL A 247 30.81 0.16 21.77
CA VAL A 247 31.79 1.00 21.09
C VAL A 247 31.10 2.28 20.64
N ASP A 248 31.51 3.44 21.16
CA ASP A 248 30.94 4.74 20.81
C ASP A 248 31.35 5.10 19.37
N PRO A 249 30.38 5.20 18.42
CA PRO A 249 30.67 5.51 17.03
C PRO A 249 31.29 6.89 16.81
N ARG A 250 31.16 7.82 17.78
CA ARG A 250 31.74 9.18 17.71
C ARG A 250 33.21 9.22 18.13
N LYS A 251 33.67 8.21 18.88
CA LYS A 251 35.05 8.11 19.37
C LYS A 251 35.87 7.07 18.61
N CYS A 252 35.22 6.04 18.06
CA CYS A 252 35.90 4.99 17.34
C CYS A 252 36.53 5.52 16.05
N ILE A 253 37.84 5.36 15.90
CA ILE A 253 38.58 5.72 14.67
C ILE A 253 38.76 4.53 13.73
N GLY A 254 38.23 3.36 14.09
CA GLY A 254 38.26 2.17 13.24
C GLY A 254 39.66 1.59 12.99
N CYS A 255 40.61 1.75 13.93
CA CYS A 255 42.02 1.36 13.81
C CYS A 255 42.29 -0.16 13.88
N GLY A 256 41.48 -0.90 14.65
CA GLY A 256 41.57 -2.37 14.71
C GLY A 256 42.41 -2.97 15.83
N GLU A 257 43.09 -2.16 16.64
CA GLU A 257 43.89 -2.63 17.79
C GLU A 257 43.09 -3.53 18.73
N CYS A 258 41.83 -3.18 19.01
CA CYS A 258 40.94 -3.96 19.86
C CYS A 258 40.68 -5.40 19.35
N ALA A 259 40.64 -5.61 18.02
CA ALA A 259 40.44 -6.93 17.44
C ALA A 259 41.72 -7.78 17.53
N VAL A 260 42.89 -7.17 17.38
CA VAL A 260 44.20 -7.85 17.47
C VAL A 260 44.38 -8.52 18.82
N VAL A 261 44.02 -7.84 19.91
CA VAL A 261 44.19 -8.35 21.29
C VAL A 261 43.06 -9.25 21.77
N CYS A 262 41.94 -9.33 21.05
CA CYS A 262 40.80 -10.13 21.47
C CYS A 262 41.15 -11.64 21.40
N PRO A 263 41.08 -12.39 22.52
CA PRO A 263 41.45 -13.81 22.52
C PRO A 263 40.41 -14.67 21.81
N GLU A 264 39.13 -14.29 21.91
CA GLU A 264 38.00 -15.06 21.41
C GLU A 264 37.72 -14.82 19.92
N THR A 265 37.21 -15.86 19.25
CA THR A 265 36.78 -15.81 17.86
C THR A 265 35.40 -16.42 17.70
N VAL A 266 34.61 -15.88 16.79
CA VAL A 266 33.28 -16.38 16.44
C VAL A 266 33.12 -16.49 14.92
N PRO A 267 32.22 -17.34 14.42
CA PRO A 267 31.82 -17.33 13.02
C PRO A 267 31.35 -15.94 12.59
N ASN A 268 31.72 -15.49 11.39
CA ASN A 268 31.30 -14.20 10.85
C ASN A 268 29.95 -14.33 10.13
N ASP A 269 28.90 -13.75 10.69
CA ASP A 269 27.56 -13.74 10.09
C ASP A 269 27.52 -13.10 8.70
N PHE A 270 28.36 -12.08 8.42
CA PHE A 270 28.42 -11.45 7.10
C PHE A 270 28.90 -12.43 6.01
N ASP A 271 29.82 -13.32 6.39
CA ASP A 271 30.37 -14.40 5.56
C ASP A 271 29.61 -15.73 5.76
N ILE A 272 28.48 -15.73 6.46
CA ILE A 272 27.63 -16.92 6.69
C ILE A 272 28.47 -18.05 7.34
N GLY A 273 29.34 -17.67 8.28
CA GLY A 273 30.19 -18.62 9.00
C GLY A 273 31.38 -19.19 8.20
N LEU A 274 31.58 -18.82 6.93
CA LEU A 274 32.71 -19.30 6.11
C LEU A 274 34.08 -18.86 6.64
N LYS A 275 34.10 -17.78 7.44
CA LYS A 275 35.26 -17.22 8.10
C LYS A 275 34.93 -16.95 9.56
N ASN A 276 35.95 -17.00 10.41
CA ASN A 276 35.87 -16.48 11.76
C ASN A 276 36.29 -15.01 11.80
N ARG A 277 35.74 -14.29 12.76
CA ARG A 277 36.11 -12.94 13.13
C ARG A 277 36.36 -12.88 14.63
N LYS A 278 36.92 -11.76 15.09
CA LYS A 278 37.07 -11.52 16.53
C LYS A 278 35.73 -11.10 17.14
N VAL A 279 35.57 -11.33 18.44
CA VAL A 279 34.34 -10.96 19.18
C VAL A 279 34.10 -9.45 19.14
N ILE A 280 35.17 -8.66 19.22
CA ILE A 280 35.15 -7.23 18.89
C ILE A 280 35.84 -7.02 17.53
N ASP A 281 35.05 -6.74 16.50
CA ASP A 281 35.54 -6.61 15.12
C ASP A 281 34.58 -5.77 14.25
N LYS A 282 34.89 -5.58 12.97
CA LYS A 282 33.91 -5.18 11.95
C LYS A 282 33.33 -6.42 11.27
N SER A 283 32.08 -6.34 10.84
CA SER A 283 31.44 -7.44 10.07
C SER A 283 32.06 -7.63 8.69
N PHE A 284 32.57 -6.54 8.10
CA PHE A 284 33.41 -6.54 6.92
C PHE A 284 34.25 -5.25 6.89
N LYS A 285 35.30 -5.24 6.07
CA LYS A 285 36.32 -4.17 6.08
C LYS A 285 35.76 -2.77 5.88
N LEU A 286 34.81 -2.62 4.96
CA LEU A 286 34.18 -1.36 4.58
C LEU A 286 32.78 -1.20 5.21
N ALA A 287 32.56 -1.80 6.38
CA ALA A 287 31.33 -1.63 7.13
C ALA A 287 31.07 -0.15 7.42
N VAL A 288 29.80 0.25 7.28
CA VAL A 288 29.34 1.61 7.53
C VAL A 288 28.31 1.56 8.68
N PRO A 289 28.42 2.42 9.70
CA PRO A 289 29.52 3.34 9.98
C PRO A 289 30.85 2.60 10.22
N ASN A 290 31.98 3.31 10.07
CA ASN A 290 33.33 2.75 10.19
C ASN A 290 33.72 2.47 11.66
N VAL A 291 32.98 1.57 12.31
CA VAL A 291 33.01 1.35 13.77
C VAL A 291 33.15 -0.14 14.05
N TYR A 292 33.89 -0.47 15.12
CA TYR A 292 34.00 -1.85 15.61
C TYR A 292 32.80 -2.18 16.48
N HIS A 293 32.38 -3.44 16.48
CA HIS A 293 31.23 -3.90 17.25
C HIS A 293 31.60 -5.15 18.05
N LEU A 294 31.11 -5.21 19.29
CA LEU A 294 31.34 -6.29 20.22
C LEU A 294 30.09 -7.17 20.31
N ILE A 295 30.27 -8.49 20.23
CA ILE A 295 29.21 -9.49 20.41
C ILE A 295 29.23 -9.93 21.87
N LYS A 296 28.21 -9.55 22.64
CA LYS A 296 28.22 -9.72 24.10
C LYS A 296 28.24 -11.19 24.51
N GLU A 297 27.49 -12.01 23.78
CA GLU A 297 27.25 -13.43 24.06
C GLU A 297 28.54 -14.26 24.00
N ALA A 298 29.52 -13.79 23.24
CA ALA A 298 30.82 -14.45 23.08
C ALA A 298 31.97 -13.72 23.79
N CYS A 299 31.70 -12.61 24.49
CA CYS A 299 32.73 -11.82 25.16
C CYS A 299 33.02 -12.35 26.56
N THR A 300 34.30 -12.60 26.87
CA THR A 300 34.76 -13.01 28.21
C THR A 300 34.94 -11.86 29.19
N GLU A 301 34.66 -10.61 28.77
CA GLU A 301 34.84 -9.39 29.55
C GLU A 301 36.27 -9.19 30.11
N CYS A 302 37.30 -9.71 29.42
CA CYS A 302 38.69 -9.64 29.88
C CYS A 302 39.29 -8.22 29.97
N GLY A 303 38.68 -7.23 29.30
CA GLY A 303 39.10 -5.82 29.36
C GLY A 303 40.27 -5.42 28.44
N GLU A 304 40.98 -6.36 27.83
CA GLU A 304 42.17 -6.07 26.99
C GLU A 304 41.88 -5.08 25.86
N CYS A 305 40.72 -5.21 25.20
CA CYS A 305 40.31 -4.31 24.13
C CYS A 305 40.10 -2.86 24.60
N GLU A 306 39.65 -2.65 25.84
CA GLU A 306 39.46 -1.32 26.44
C GLU A 306 40.80 -0.65 26.75
N ILE A 307 41.77 -1.43 27.24
CA ILE A 307 43.14 -0.96 27.56
C ILE A 307 43.85 -0.43 26.31
N VAL A 308 43.79 -1.17 25.20
CA VAL A 308 44.49 -0.78 23.96
C VAL A 308 43.75 0.27 23.14
N CYS A 309 42.52 0.64 23.50
CA CYS A 309 41.73 1.61 22.74
C CYS A 309 42.26 3.04 22.91
N PRO A 310 42.89 3.66 21.88
CA PRO A 310 43.56 4.95 22.05
C PRO A 310 42.57 6.10 22.34
N THR A 311 41.32 5.99 21.87
CA THR A 311 40.29 7.02 22.02
C THR A 311 39.31 6.73 23.15
N LYS A 312 39.49 5.63 23.89
CA LYS A 312 38.58 5.18 24.96
C LYS A 312 37.12 5.12 24.46
N ALA A 313 36.94 4.53 23.27
CA ALA A 313 35.65 4.36 22.63
C ALA A 313 34.88 3.16 23.17
N ILE A 314 35.56 2.20 23.81
CA ILE A 314 34.98 0.93 24.26
C ILE A 314 34.45 1.09 25.69
N ASP A 315 33.23 0.62 25.92
CA ASP A 315 32.58 0.53 27.23
C ASP A 315 31.91 -0.84 27.35
N LEU A 316 32.56 -1.79 28.04
CA LEU A 316 32.04 -3.15 28.22
C LEU A 316 30.80 -3.24 29.13
N LYS A 317 30.49 -2.16 29.84
CA LYS A 317 29.33 -2.05 30.75
C LYS A 317 28.11 -1.44 30.07
N ALA A 318 28.21 -1.07 28.79
CA ALA A 318 27.09 -0.56 28.03
C ALA A 318 25.89 -1.53 28.09
N GLN A 319 24.70 -0.97 28.31
CA GLN A 319 23.45 -1.72 28.40
C GLN A 319 22.51 -1.36 27.25
N SER A 320 21.59 -2.27 26.94
CA SER A 320 20.49 -1.98 26.04
C SER A 320 19.59 -0.90 26.62
N GLU A 321 19.08 -0.04 25.74
CA GLU A 321 18.14 1.02 26.09
C GLU A 321 16.84 0.81 25.33
N THR A 322 15.70 0.92 26.02
CA THR A 322 14.39 0.92 25.38
C THR A 322 13.77 2.30 25.54
N PHE A 323 13.33 2.87 24.43
CA PHE A 323 12.69 4.19 24.43
C PHE A 323 11.50 4.23 23.46
N GLU A 324 10.57 5.15 23.69
CA GLU A 324 9.44 5.39 22.80
C GLU A 324 9.68 6.69 22.01
N GLU A 325 9.43 6.65 20.70
CA GLU A 325 9.41 7.85 19.85
C GLU A 325 8.14 7.93 19.02
N THR A 326 7.75 9.16 18.67
CA THR A 326 6.53 9.44 17.89
C THR A 326 6.88 9.77 16.44
N TYR A 327 6.16 9.12 15.52
CA TYR A 327 6.37 9.24 14.07
C TYR A 327 5.05 9.53 13.33
N GLY A 328 5.13 10.37 12.30
CA GLY A 328 4.01 10.66 11.42
C GLY A 328 3.89 9.68 10.26
N ALA A 329 4.97 9.01 9.86
CA ALA A 329 4.94 8.05 8.76
C ALA A 329 6.02 6.97 8.93
N VAL A 330 5.80 5.81 8.32
CA VAL A 330 6.70 4.66 8.42
C VAL A 330 6.99 4.05 7.05
N ALA A 331 8.27 3.75 6.78
CA ALA A 331 8.71 2.97 5.63
C ALA A 331 9.27 1.62 6.09
N LEU A 332 8.66 0.53 5.61
CA LEU A 332 9.11 -0.85 5.82
C LEU A 332 10.08 -1.23 4.70
N ALA A 333 11.36 -1.30 5.03
CA ALA A 333 12.48 -1.61 4.12
C ALA A 333 13.27 -2.84 4.60
N THR A 334 12.58 -3.80 5.22
CA THR A 334 13.15 -4.92 5.97
C THR A 334 13.89 -5.95 5.11
N GLY A 335 13.76 -5.90 3.79
CA GLY A 335 14.46 -6.79 2.89
C GLY A 335 13.77 -8.14 2.68
N PHE A 336 14.57 -9.16 2.42
CA PHE A 336 14.17 -10.56 2.24
C PHE A 336 15.13 -11.47 3.02
N SER A 337 14.79 -12.75 3.12
CA SER A 337 15.66 -13.84 3.58
C SER A 337 15.60 -15.01 2.58
N GLY A 338 16.56 -15.93 2.65
CA GLY A 338 16.48 -17.21 1.94
C GLY A 338 15.55 -18.19 2.69
N TYR A 339 14.82 -19.02 1.95
CA TYR A 339 14.08 -20.15 2.49
C TYR A 339 15.05 -21.25 2.94
N ASP A 340 14.66 -22.05 3.94
CA ASP A 340 15.50 -23.12 4.45
C ASP A 340 15.67 -24.22 3.41
N MET A 341 16.90 -24.42 2.94
CA MET A 341 17.18 -25.42 1.91
C MET A 341 17.21 -26.85 2.43
N ASN A 342 17.24 -27.06 3.76
CA ASN A 342 17.16 -28.40 4.34
C ASN A 342 15.80 -29.07 4.08
N THR A 343 14.76 -28.31 3.74
CA THR A 343 13.45 -28.87 3.37
C THR A 343 13.49 -29.64 2.05
N PHE A 344 14.51 -29.39 1.21
CA PHE A 344 14.69 -30.08 -0.07
C PHE A 344 15.68 -31.23 0.09
N GLU A 345 15.31 -32.28 0.83
CA GLU A 345 16.19 -33.42 1.13
C GLU A 345 16.85 -34.02 -0.12
N LYS A 346 16.10 -34.09 -1.23
CA LYS A 346 16.62 -34.62 -2.51
C LYS A 346 17.75 -33.79 -3.11
N LEU A 347 17.85 -32.51 -2.76
CA LEU A 347 18.91 -31.62 -3.23
C LEU A 347 20.16 -31.67 -2.35
N SER A 348 20.15 -32.46 -1.27
CA SER A 348 21.33 -32.78 -0.47
C SER A 348 22.11 -31.56 0.04
N TYR A 349 21.42 -30.50 0.46
CA TYR A 349 22.03 -29.26 0.98
C TYR A 349 22.95 -29.49 2.20
N HIS A 350 22.76 -30.58 2.94
CA HIS A 350 23.65 -30.97 4.03
C HIS A 350 25.07 -31.38 3.58
N LEU A 351 25.29 -31.62 2.28
CA LEU A 351 26.61 -31.93 1.73
C LEU A 351 27.46 -30.67 1.60
N PRO A 352 28.77 -30.72 1.94
CA PRO A 352 29.62 -29.52 2.02
C PRO A 352 29.85 -28.80 0.68
N ASN A 353 29.70 -29.51 -0.44
CA ASN A 353 29.86 -28.96 -1.79
C ASN A 353 28.51 -28.54 -2.41
N VAL A 354 27.42 -28.56 -1.64
CA VAL A 354 26.11 -28.05 -2.05
C VAL A 354 25.84 -26.78 -1.25
N VAL A 355 25.75 -25.65 -1.94
CA VAL A 355 25.62 -24.33 -1.30
C VAL A 355 24.44 -23.56 -1.87
N THR A 356 23.91 -22.63 -1.11
CA THR A 356 22.93 -21.63 -1.57
C THR A 356 23.59 -20.57 -2.45
N MET A 357 22.78 -19.81 -3.18
CA MET A 357 23.24 -18.68 -3.99
C MET A 357 23.91 -17.62 -3.12
N LEU A 358 23.37 -17.31 -1.95
CA LEU A 358 23.97 -16.33 -1.05
C LEU A 358 25.31 -16.83 -0.45
N GLU A 359 25.42 -18.10 -0.10
CA GLU A 359 26.72 -18.72 0.29
C GLU A 359 27.71 -18.67 -0.86
N PHE A 360 27.28 -18.92 -2.09
CA PHE A 360 28.12 -18.80 -3.28
C PHE A 360 28.63 -17.36 -3.48
N GLU A 361 27.80 -16.34 -3.30
CA GLU A 361 28.25 -14.93 -3.32
C GLU A 361 29.40 -14.68 -2.32
N ARG A 362 29.30 -15.29 -1.12
CA ARG A 362 30.36 -15.19 -0.11
C ARG A 362 31.59 -16.04 -0.44
N LEU A 363 31.43 -17.23 -1.02
CA LEU A 363 32.56 -18.03 -1.52
C LEU A 363 33.34 -17.29 -2.61
N TRP A 364 32.62 -16.68 -3.56
CA TRP A 364 33.21 -15.84 -4.60
C TRP A 364 33.95 -14.64 -4.00
N ALA A 365 33.32 -13.90 -3.08
CA ALA A 365 33.95 -12.77 -2.38
C ALA A 365 35.25 -13.18 -1.66
N ASN A 366 35.31 -14.44 -1.21
CA ASN A 366 36.46 -15.04 -0.54
C ASN A 366 37.36 -15.86 -1.47
N LYS A 367 37.25 -15.67 -2.80
CA LYS A 367 38.07 -16.31 -3.85
C LYS A 367 38.17 -17.83 -3.71
N PHE A 368 37.09 -18.49 -3.26
CA PHE A 368 37.06 -19.94 -3.02
C PHE A 368 38.23 -20.45 -2.16
N LYS A 369 38.71 -19.64 -1.21
CA LYS A 369 39.91 -19.95 -0.39
C LYS A 369 41.17 -20.28 -1.23
N GLY A 370 41.24 -19.76 -2.46
CA GLY A 370 42.35 -19.97 -3.40
C GLY A 370 42.21 -21.21 -4.30
N LYS A 371 41.15 -22.01 -4.14
CA LYS A 371 40.89 -23.21 -4.95
C LYS A 371 39.53 -23.09 -5.65
N PRO A 372 39.48 -22.49 -6.85
CA PRO A 372 38.24 -22.44 -7.61
C PRO A 372 37.79 -23.85 -8.02
N PRO A 373 36.46 -24.09 -8.13
CA PRO A 373 35.92 -25.37 -8.59
C PRO A 373 36.23 -25.62 -10.07
N ILE A 374 36.30 -26.90 -10.43
CA ILE A 374 36.51 -27.39 -11.79
C ILE A 374 35.19 -27.39 -12.58
N SER A 375 34.06 -27.76 -11.96
CA SER A 375 32.74 -27.81 -12.59
C SER A 375 31.64 -27.34 -11.63
N ILE A 376 30.96 -26.25 -11.99
CA ILE A 376 29.86 -25.69 -11.19
C ILE A 376 28.51 -25.97 -11.86
N ALA A 377 27.58 -26.50 -11.07
CA ALA A 377 26.17 -26.62 -11.45
C ALA A 377 25.30 -25.62 -10.68
N PHE A 378 24.73 -24.64 -11.36
CA PHE A 378 23.68 -23.78 -10.80
C PHE A 378 22.31 -24.45 -10.99
N VAL A 379 21.60 -24.74 -9.91
CA VAL A 379 20.30 -25.39 -9.91
C VAL A 379 19.22 -24.37 -9.57
N LEU A 380 18.44 -23.97 -10.57
CA LEU A 380 17.44 -22.92 -10.44
C LEU A 380 16.03 -23.44 -10.15
N CYS A 381 15.16 -22.53 -9.70
CA CYS A 381 13.69 -22.67 -9.70
C CYS A 381 13.08 -23.65 -8.68
N GLN A 382 13.39 -23.50 -7.39
CA GLN A 382 12.67 -24.13 -6.26
C GLN A 382 11.35 -23.41 -5.90
N LYS A 383 10.69 -22.81 -6.90
CA LYS A 383 9.54 -21.90 -6.74
C LYS A 383 8.26 -22.60 -6.29
N ASP A 384 8.15 -23.90 -6.54
CA ASP A 384 6.89 -24.64 -6.39
C ASP A 384 6.53 -24.79 -4.89
N GLU A 385 7.54 -24.82 -4.01
CA GLU A 385 7.39 -24.84 -2.56
C GLU A 385 6.77 -23.54 -2.00
N VAL A 386 7.19 -22.39 -2.52
CA VAL A 386 6.71 -21.07 -2.05
C VAL A 386 5.55 -20.53 -2.89
N GLY A 387 5.28 -21.11 -4.05
CA GLY A 387 4.19 -20.72 -4.95
C GLY A 387 4.45 -19.47 -5.81
N TYR A 388 5.68 -18.96 -5.88
CA TYR A 388 6.04 -17.77 -6.67
C TYR A 388 7.50 -17.74 -7.13
N CYS A 389 7.79 -16.91 -8.15
CA CYS A 389 9.14 -16.69 -8.65
C CYS A 389 9.86 -15.59 -7.85
N SER A 390 11.03 -15.90 -7.28
CA SER A 390 11.86 -14.92 -6.56
C SER A 390 12.55 -13.87 -7.46
N ARG A 391 12.39 -13.97 -8.78
CA ARG A 391 12.84 -13.03 -9.83
C ARG A 391 14.36 -12.85 -9.98
N LEU A 392 15.12 -12.87 -8.90
CA LEU A 392 16.55 -12.54 -8.86
C LEU A 392 17.48 -13.73 -9.15
N CYS A 393 17.03 -14.96 -8.92
CA CYS A 393 17.88 -16.16 -9.02
C CYS A 393 18.45 -16.41 -10.42
N CYS A 394 17.63 -16.29 -11.47
CA CYS A 394 18.12 -16.40 -12.86
C CYS A 394 19.17 -15.33 -13.17
N LEU A 395 18.94 -14.10 -12.69
CA LEU A 395 19.82 -12.96 -12.93
C LEU A 395 21.15 -13.12 -12.20
N ALA A 396 21.13 -13.60 -10.96
CA ALA A 396 22.31 -13.92 -10.16
C ALA A 396 23.14 -15.02 -10.81
N ALA A 397 22.49 -16.12 -11.24
CA ALA A 397 23.17 -17.22 -11.92
C ALA A 397 23.85 -16.77 -13.22
N MET A 398 23.17 -16.01 -14.08
CA MET A 398 23.77 -15.50 -15.32
C MET A 398 24.95 -14.56 -15.05
N LYS A 399 24.82 -13.66 -14.06
CA LYS A 399 25.91 -12.79 -13.62
C LYS A 399 27.13 -13.60 -13.19
N HIS A 400 26.93 -14.67 -12.42
CA HIS A 400 28.04 -15.51 -11.98
C HIS A 400 28.60 -16.35 -13.12
N ALA A 401 27.76 -16.92 -13.97
CA ALA A 401 28.22 -17.75 -15.08
C ALA A 401 29.11 -17.00 -16.06
N VAL A 402 28.72 -15.78 -16.46
CA VAL A 402 29.58 -14.93 -17.29
C VAL A 402 30.87 -14.53 -16.56
N ARG A 403 30.81 -14.28 -15.24
CA ARG A 403 32.00 -13.87 -14.47
C ARG A 403 32.98 -15.01 -14.23
N LEU A 404 32.49 -16.21 -13.96
CA LEU A 404 33.29 -17.43 -13.81
C LEU A 404 34.02 -17.73 -15.11
N SER A 405 33.32 -17.75 -16.25
CA SER A 405 33.94 -17.99 -17.56
C SER A 405 34.97 -16.94 -17.98
N MET A 406 34.94 -15.73 -17.39
CA MET A 406 35.97 -14.70 -17.60
C MET A 406 37.15 -14.82 -16.63
N ALA A 407 36.88 -15.14 -15.36
CA ALA A 407 37.88 -15.08 -14.29
C ALA A 407 38.67 -16.39 -14.11
N TYR A 408 38.05 -17.54 -14.41
CA TYR A 408 38.62 -18.86 -14.22
C TYR A 408 38.53 -19.67 -15.52
N LEU A 409 39.48 -19.44 -16.42
CA LEU A 409 39.62 -20.11 -17.72
C LEU A 409 39.93 -21.60 -17.50
N GLY A 410 38.90 -22.43 -17.41
CA GLY A 410 39.00 -23.86 -17.13
C GLY A 410 37.89 -24.41 -16.23
N THR A 411 37.11 -23.53 -15.58
CA THR A 411 35.92 -23.95 -14.84
C THR A 411 34.75 -24.17 -15.81
N GLU A 412 34.21 -25.38 -15.84
CA GLU A 412 32.95 -25.69 -16.51
C GLU A 412 31.78 -25.09 -15.71
N VAL A 413 30.83 -24.46 -16.41
CA VAL A 413 29.67 -23.84 -15.75
C VAL A 413 28.40 -24.28 -16.47
N ASN A 414 27.53 -24.96 -15.72
CA ASN A 414 26.23 -25.41 -16.19
C ASN A 414 25.12 -24.77 -15.34
N VAL A 415 24.08 -24.27 -16.00
CA VAL A 415 22.90 -23.68 -15.37
C VAL A 415 21.68 -24.52 -15.74
N TYR A 416 21.14 -25.22 -14.73
CA TYR A 416 19.96 -26.05 -14.84
C TYR A 416 18.71 -25.23 -14.47
N TYR A 417 17.72 -25.20 -15.37
CA TYR A 417 16.51 -24.40 -15.16
C TYR A 417 15.26 -25.03 -15.74
N LYS A 418 14.11 -24.82 -15.08
CA LYS A 418 12.78 -25.11 -15.65
C LYS A 418 12.38 -24.06 -16.70
N SER A 419 12.52 -22.79 -16.34
CA SER A 419 12.24 -21.62 -17.20
C SER A 419 13.21 -20.49 -16.85
N LEU A 420 13.99 -20.04 -17.83
CA LEU A 420 14.97 -18.98 -17.67
C LEU A 420 14.32 -17.62 -17.87
N ARG A 421 14.53 -16.68 -16.93
CA ARG A 421 13.98 -15.32 -16.98
C ARG A 421 15.09 -14.27 -17.11
N SER A 422 15.43 -13.90 -18.35
CA SER A 422 16.32 -12.77 -18.67
C SER A 422 15.53 -11.47 -18.84
N CYS A 423 14.92 -10.98 -17.76
CA CYS A 423 14.14 -9.74 -17.80
C CYS A 423 15.07 -8.52 -17.87
N GLY A 424 15.01 -7.72 -18.94
CA GLY A 424 15.77 -6.47 -19.10
C GLY A 424 16.97 -6.60 -20.03
N ARG A 425 17.39 -5.47 -20.63
CA ARG A 425 18.41 -5.41 -21.69
C ARG A 425 19.77 -5.92 -21.23
N ALA A 426 20.22 -5.49 -20.06
CA ALA A 426 21.50 -5.91 -19.50
C ALA A 426 21.56 -7.42 -19.25
N PHE A 427 20.47 -8.01 -18.75
CA PHE A 427 20.43 -9.43 -18.39
C PHE A 427 20.39 -10.35 -19.60
N GLU A 428 19.69 -9.96 -20.65
CA GLU A 428 19.73 -10.67 -21.92
C GLU A 428 21.13 -10.61 -22.57
N ALA A 429 21.84 -9.48 -22.44
CA ALA A 429 23.22 -9.37 -22.89
C ALA A 429 24.17 -10.26 -22.08
N PHE A 430 24.05 -10.30 -20.75
CA PHE A 430 24.83 -11.23 -19.91
C PHE A 430 24.60 -12.70 -20.26
N ARG A 431 23.34 -13.08 -20.55
CA ARG A 431 23.00 -14.43 -21.01
C ARG A 431 23.76 -14.80 -22.28
N ARG A 432 23.66 -13.94 -23.31
CA ARG A 432 24.34 -14.15 -24.60
C ARG A 432 25.85 -14.19 -24.44
N GLU A 433 26.41 -13.33 -23.59
CA GLU A 433 27.84 -13.33 -23.32
C GLU A 433 28.30 -14.62 -22.64
N ALA A 434 27.54 -15.11 -21.65
CA ALA A 434 27.80 -16.40 -21.01
C ALA A 434 27.77 -17.56 -22.02
N GLU A 435 26.75 -17.63 -22.87
CA GLU A 435 26.63 -18.66 -23.92
C GLU A 435 27.82 -18.61 -24.90
N ASN A 436 28.19 -17.41 -25.36
CA ASN A 436 29.34 -17.21 -26.26
C ASN A 436 30.68 -17.64 -25.62
N LYS A 437 30.74 -17.71 -24.29
CA LYS A 437 31.90 -18.16 -23.52
C LYS A 437 31.82 -19.64 -23.12
N GLY A 438 30.84 -20.38 -23.63
CA GLY A 438 30.72 -21.83 -23.42
C GLY A 438 29.98 -22.23 -22.14
N VAL A 439 29.26 -21.32 -21.48
CA VAL A 439 28.38 -21.69 -20.35
C VAL A 439 27.22 -22.55 -20.87
N GLY A 440 27.02 -23.71 -20.26
CA GLY A 440 25.90 -24.59 -20.56
C GLY A 440 24.60 -24.08 -19.93
N PHE A 441 23.58 -23.78 -20.75
CA PHE A 441 22.22 -23.50 -20.28
C PHE A 441 21.34 -24.71 -20.57
N ILE A 442 21.11 -25.53 -19.55
CA ILE A 442 20.43 -26.81 -19.67
C ILE A 442 19.02 -26.68 -19.12
N GLN A 443 18.03 -26.66 -20.02
CA GLN A 443 16.64 -26.69 -19.59
C GLN A 443 16.29 -28.10 -19.09
N ALA A 444 16.40 -28.34 -17.78
CA ALA A 444 16.06 -29.61 -17.14
C ALA A 444 15.66 -29.37 -15.68
N GLU A 445 14.73 -30.18 -15.17
CA GLU A 445 14.48 -30.28 -13.75
C GLU A 445 15.51 -31.20 -13.07
N VAL A 446 16.16 -30.70 -12.01
CA VAL A 446 17.04 -31.50 -11.16
C VAL A 446 16.18 -32.24 -10.15
N GLU A 447 16.15 -33.57 -10.25
CA GLU A 447 15.32 -34.42 -9.41
C GLU A 447 16.02 -34.75 -8.09
N LYS A 448 17.34 -34.96 -8.14
CA LYS A 448 18.15 -35.37 -7.00
C LYS A 448 19.63 -34.98 -7.18
N ILE A 449 20.29 -34.72 -6.05
CA ILE A 449 21.75 -34.57 -5.96
C ILE A 449 22.28 -35.65 -5.03
N GLU A 450 23.30 -36.39 -5.47
CA GLU A 450 23.92 -37.47 -4.69
C GLU A 450 25.44 -37.30 -4.61
N PRO A 451 26.09 -37.84 -3.56
CA PRO A 451 27.55 -37.91 -3.53
C PRO A 451 28.07 -38.81 -4.65
N GLY A 452 29.06 -38.31 -5.40
CA GLY A 452 29.84 -39.04 -6.39
C GLY A 452 31.19 -39.51 -5.84
N GLU A 453 32.11 -39.85 -6.75
CA GLU A 453 33.48 -40.28 -6.40
C GLU A 453 34.37 -39.06 -6.08
N GLU A 454 35.35 -39.23 -5.19
CA GLU A 454 36.39 -38.23 -4.91
C GLU A 454 35.91 -36.80 -4.56
N GLY A 455 34.69 -36.67 -4.02
CA GLY A 455 34.10 -35.38 -3.62
C GLY A 455 33.28 -34.68 -4.71
N TRP A 456 33.13 -35.30 -5.88
CA TRP A 456 32.17 -34.87 -6.91
C TRP A 456 30.73 -35.12 -6.46
N LEU A 457 29.79 -34.45 -7.13
CA LEU A 457 28.36 -34.56 -6.94
C LEU A 457 27.71 -34.99 -8.24
N LYS A 458 26.80 -35.96 -8.15
CA LYS A 458 25.93 -36.38 -9.25
C LYS A 458 24.67 -35.54 -9.26
N VAL A 459 24.44 -34.81 -10.34
CA VAL A 459 23.25 -34.00 -10.59
C VAL A 459 22.33 -34.79 -11.51
N ILE A 460 21.30 -35.40 -10.92
CA ILE A 460 20.37 -36.28 -11.62
C ILE A 460 19.19 -35.43 -12.13
N THR A 461 18.94 -35.51 -13.42
CA THR A 461 17.88 -34.75 -14.10
C THR A 461 17.03 -35.65 -14.98
N GLU A 462 15.88 -35.15 -15.40
CA GLU A 462 15.03 -35.80 -16.41
C GLU A 462 15.73 -36.03 -17.78
N LYS A 463 16.88 -35.38 -18.02
CA LYS A 463 17.66 -35.48 -19.27
C LYS A 463 18.92 -36.34 -19.14
N GLY A 464 19.17 -36.91 -17.96
CA GLY A 464 20.34 -37.73 -17.67
C GLY A 464 21.11 -37.26 -16.45
N GLU A 465 22.25 -37.91 -16.22
CA GLU A 465 23.16 -37.68 -15.11
C GLU A 465 24.32 -36.77 -15.53
N PHE A 466 24.64 -35.79 -14.69
CA PHE A 466 25.75 -34.86 -14.87
C PHE A 466 26.61 -34.84 -13.60
N GLU A 467 27.84 -34.35 -13.70
CA GLU A 467 28.76 -34.27 -12.57
C GLU A 467 29.26 -32.83 -12.36
N ALA A 468 29.37 -32.44 -11.09
CA ALA A 468 29.91 -31.15 -10.67
C ALA A 468 30.70 -31.30 -9.36
N ASP A 469 31.76 -30.52 -9.15
CA ASP A 469 32.47 -30.48 -7.86
C ASP A 469 31.90 -29.41 -6.91
N LEU A 470 31.06 -28.50 -7.42
CA LEU A 470 30.26 -27.57 -6.63
C LEU A 470 28.85 -27.41 -7.21
N VAL A 471 27.82 -27.57 -6.37
CA VAL A 471 26.43 -27.30 -6.75
C VAL A 471 25.93 -26.06 -6.01
N VAL A 472 25.34 -25.13 -6.76
CA VAL A 472 24.76 -23.88 -6.24
C VAL A 472 23.24 -23.93 -6.41
N LEU A 473 22.53 -24.07 -5.30
CA LEU A 473 21.08 -24.06 -5.24
C LEU A 473 20.58 -22.62 -5.20
N ALA A 474 19.65 -22.27 -6.09
CA ALA A 474 18.92 -21.02 -5.97
C ALA A 474 17.77 -21.17 -4.96
N GLU A 475 18.04 -20.77 -3.72
CA GLU A 475 17.06 -20.74 -2.65
C GLU A 475 15.89 -19.80 -2.98
N PRO A 476 14.64 -20.19 -2.69
CA PRO A 476 13.52 -19.26 -2.74
C PRO A 476 13.76 -18.10 -1.78
N LEU A 477 13.54 -16.89 -2.24
CA LEU A 477 13.55 -15.70 -1.39
C LEU A 477 12.17 -15.52 -0.74
N VAL A 478 12.13 -15.09 0.51
CA VAL A 478 10.92 -14.82 1.32
C VAL A 478 11.02 -13.47 2.06
N PRO A 479 9.92 -12.81 2.43
CA PRO A 479 9.98 -11.54 3.16
C PRO A 479 10.45 -11.74 4.61
N SER A 480 11.38 -10.89 5.09
CA SER A 480 11.95 -10.96 6.45
C SER A 480 11.13 -10.19 7.50
N GLY A 481 10.40 -9.15 7.08
CA GLY A 481 9.73 -8.17 7.96
C GLY A 481 8.31 -8.50 8.40
N VAL A 482 7.86 -9.76 8.30
CA VAL A 482 6.46 -10.15 8.53
C VAL A 482 5.96 -9.71 9.92
N LYS A 483 6.76 -9.93 10.97
CA LYS A 483 6.37 -9.60 12.36
C LYS A 483 6.22 -8.10 12.55
N VAL A 484 7.18 -7.31 12.09
CA VAL A 484 7.14 -5.84 12.24
C VAL A 484 6.03 -5.21 11.39
N ALA A 485 5.78 -5.70 10.17
CA ALA A 485 4.64 -5.24 9.36
C ALA A 485 3.31 -5.43 10.09
N LYS A 486 3.10 -6.59 10.72
CA LYS A 486 1.91 -6.86 11.54
C LYS A 486 1.79 -5.94 12.75
N MET A 487 2.89 -5.53 13.38
CA MET A 487 2.84 -4.54 14.49
C MET A 487 2.24 -3.20 14.05
N PHE A 488 2.45 -2.79 12.80
CA PHE A 488 1.80 -1.59 12.23
C PHE A 488 0.35 -1.83 11.78
N GLY A 489 -0.17 -3.05 11.89
CA GLY A 489 -1.50 -3.44 11.42
C GLY A 489 -1.58 -3.60 9.91
N VAL A 490 -0.45 -3.86 9.24
CA VAL A 490 -0.39 -4.08 7.79
C VAL A 490 -0.86 -5.49 7.48
N GLU A 491 -1.87 -5.58 6.62
CA GLU A 491 -2.35 -6.85 6.06
C GLU A 491 -1.37 -7.41 5.04
N LEU A 492 -1.15 -8.72 5.10
CA LEU A 492 -0.21 -9.43 4.23
C LEU A 492 -0.95 -10.38 3.30
N ASP A 493 -0.38 -10.60 2.12
CA ASP A 493 -0.84 -11.62 1.21
C ASP A 493 -0.49 -13.04 1.71
N PRO A 494 -1.00 -14.10 1.06
CA PRO A 494 -0.72 -15.48 1.46
C PRO A 494 0.76 -15.86 1.46
N TYR A 495 1.61 -15.06 0.82
CA TYR A 495 3.06 -15.27 0.71
C TYR A 495 3.85 -14.44 1.73
N GLY A 496 3.17 -13.64 2.55
CA GLY A 496 3.77 -12.82 3.61
C GLY A 496 4.18 -11.41 3.16
N PHE A 497 3.85 -10.97 1.95
CA PHE A 497 4.15 -9.61 1.49
C PHE A 497 3.03 -8.62 1.86
N PRO A 498 3.36 -7.36 2.21
CA PRO A 498 2.36 -6.32 2.39
C PRO A 498 1.44 -6.15 1.19
N TYR A 499 0.13 -6.14 1.41
CA TYR A 499 -0.81 -5.79 0.36
C TYR A 499 -0.68 -4.32 -0.04
N GLU A 500 -0.56 -4.04 -1.34
CA GLU A 500 -0.57 -2.67 -1.84
C GLU A 500 -1.99 -2.09 -1.91
N PHE A 501 -2.10 -0.80 -1.62
CA PHE A 501 -3.34 -0.07 -1.74
C PHE A 501 -3.81 0.03 -3.19
N GLN A 502 -5.12 -0.11 -3.42
CA GLN A 502 -5.70 0.00 -4.77
C GLN A 502 -5.94 1.47 -5.14
N PRO A 503 -5.71 1.88 -6.41
CA PRO A 503 -5.19 1.09 -7.52
C PRO A 503 -3.67 0.87 -7.42
N ARG A 504 -3.23 -0.39 -7.45
CA ARG A 504 -1.82 -0.78 -7.21
C ARG A 504 -0.84 -0.16 -8.21
N VAL A 505 -1.30 0.12 -9.44
CA VAL A 505 -0.49 0.74 -10.50
C VAL A 505 -0.19 2.22 -10.23
N ILE A 506 -1.01 2.91 -9.44
CA ILE A 506 -0.83 4.33 -9.08
C ILE A 506 -0.16 4.48 -7.70
N ASN A 507 -0.47 3.55 -6.79
CA ASN A 507 -0.01 3.54 -5.41
C ASN A 507 0.76 2.25 -5.08
N PRO A 508 1.87 1.96 -5.77
CA PRO A 508 2.57 0.68 -5.62
C PRO A 508 3.35 0.57 -4.31
N LEU A 509 3.53 1.63 -3.53
CA LEU A 509 4.36 1.62 -2.31
C LEU A 509 3.52 1.76 -1.04
N GLU A 510 2.30 2.26 -1.18
CA GLU A 510 1.34 2.46 -0.12
C GLU A 510 0.73 1.12 0.34
N THR A 511 0.69 0.88 1.64
CA THR A 511 -0.10 -0.22 2.22
C THR A 511 -1.55 0.23 2.48
N TYR A 512 -2.40 -0.69 2.94
CA TYR A 512 -3.75 -0.32 3.40
C TYR A 512 -3.76 0.52 4.68
N VAL A 513 -2.67 0.54 5.46
CA VAL A 513 -2.54 1.41 6.63
C VAL A 513 -2.06 2.78 6.17
N GLU A 514 -2.84 3.81 6.49
CA GLU A 514 -2.49 5.18 6.10
C GLU A 514 -1.10 5.57 6.64
N ARG A 515 -0.26 6.19 5.79
CA ARG A 515 1.11 6.61 6.11
C ARG A 515 2.10 5.49 6.46
N VAL A 516 1.77 4.23 6.15
CA VAL A 516 2.71 3.11 6.19
C VAL A 516 3.00 2.62 4.77
N PHE A 517 4.28 2.57 4.41
CA PHE A 517 4.77 2.24 3.08
C PHE A 517 5.64 0.98 3.12
N ALA A 518 5.64 0.19 2.05
CA ALA A 518 6.52 -0.97 1.87
C ALA A 518 7.44 -0.73 0.67
N ILE A 519 8.76 -0.81 0.87
CA ILE A 519 9.75 -0.41 -0.12
C ILE A 519 10.85 -1.46 -0.34
N GLY A 520 11.52 -1.39 -1.49
CA GLY A 520 12.54 -2.35 -1.86
C GLY A 520 11.97 -3.77 -1.96
N THR A 521 12.74 -4.75 -1.48
CA THR A 521 12.39 -6.17 -1.54
C THR A 521 11.38 -6.61 -0.47
N ALA A 522 11.14 -5.80 0.57
CA ALA A 522 10.08 -6.06 1.56
C ALA A 522 8.67 -6.07 0.92
N LYS A 523 8.53 -5.41 -0.23
CA LYS A 523 7.31 -5.30 -1.04
C LYS A 523 7.27 -6.29 -2.21
N GLY A 524 8.27 -7.16 -2.34
CA GLY A 524 8.46 -8.04 -3.49
C GLY A 524 9.77 -7.76 -4.23
N PHE A 525 10.33 -8.79 -4.84
CA PHE A 525 11.72 -8.82 -5.26
C PHE A 525 12.07 -7.84 -6.37
N LYS A 526 13.21 -7.19 -6.16
CA LYS A 526 13.77 -6.09 -6.94
C LYS A 526 15.28 -6.19 -6.90
N ASP A 527 15.94 -5.79 -7.97
CA ASP A 527 17.38 -5.62 -7.94
C ASP A 527 17.76 -4.37 -7.12
N VAL A 528 19.07 -4.05 -7.08
CA VAL A 528 19.58 -2.91 -6.31
C VAL A 528 19.08 -1.58 -6.89
N GLN A 529 19.04 -1.42 -8.22
CA GLN A 529 18.58 -0.19 -8.86
C GLN A 529 17.11 0.06 -8.52
N GLU A 530 16.25 -0.93 -8.77
CA GLU A 530 14.82 -0.83 -8.50
C GLU A 530 14.54 -0.60 -7.00
N SER A 531 15.39 -1.13 -6.12
CA SER A 531 15.28 -0.92 -4.67
C SER A 531 15.63 0.51 -4.27
N VAL A 532 16.66 1.10 -4.88
CA VAL A 532 17.03 2.52 -4.70
C VAL A 532 15.90 3.43 -5.20
N GLU A 533 15.42 3.20 -6.42
CA GLU A 533 14.30 3.94 -7.01
C GLU A 533 13.03 3.86 -6.16
N SER A 534 12.71 2.67 -5.64
CA SER A 534 11.59 2.46 -4.74
C SER A 534 11.72 3.28 -3.45
N GLY A 535 12.93 3.39 -2.87
CA GLY A 535 13.18 4.19 -1.68
C GLY A 535 13.01 5.69 -1.94
N GLN A 536 13.57 6.18 -3.04
CA GLN A 536 13.46 7.59 -3.46
C GLN A 536 11.99 7.97 -3.75
N ALA A 537 11.25 7.11 -4.45
CA ALA A 537 9.84 7.34 -4.74
C ALA A 537 8.97 7.39 -3.47
N ALA A 538 9.24 6.52 -2.49
CA ALA A 538 8.52 6.53 -1.22
C ALA A 538 8.79 7.79 -0.40
N ALA A 539 10.01 8.33 -0.43
CA ALA A 539 10.35 9.57 0.28
C ALA A 539 9.42 10.73 -0.11
N LEU A 540 9.13 10.90 -1.41
CA LEU A 540 8.19 11.93 -1.88
C LEU A 540 6.76 11.70 -1.37
N ARG A 541 6.30 10.44 -1.36
CA ARG A 541 4.97 10.08 -0.86
C ARG A 541 4.85 10.31 0.64
N ILE A 542 5.89 9.95 1.41
CA ILE A 542 5.98 10.20 2.85
C ILE A 542 5.97 11.70 3.13
N TYR A 543 6.78 12.50 2.44
CA TYR A 543 6.81 13.95 2.59
C TYR A 543 5.43 14.59 2.37
N GLY A 544 4.71 14.17 1.33
CA GLY A 544 3.35 14.61 1.10
C GLY A 544 2.40 14.20 2.23
N ALA A 545 2.50 12.94 2.69
CA ALA A 545 1.60 12.41 3.70
C ALA A 545 1.83 12.99 5.11
N LEU A 546 3.03 13.47 5.42
CA LEU A 546 3.33 14.16 6.67
C LEU A 546 2.59 15.50 6.81
N LYS A 547 2.15 16.12 5.71
CA LYS A 547 1.33 17.35 5.74
C LYS A 547 -0.07 17.13 6.30
N GLY A 548 -0.47 15.87 6.52
CA GLY A 548 -1.82 15.51 6.92
C GLY A 548 -2.82 15.64 5.77
N ARG A 549 -4.09 15.43 6.09
CA ARG A 549 -5.21 15.56 5.15
C ARG A 549 -6.45 16.07 5.86
N VAL A 550 -7.36 16.63 5.07
CA VAL A 550 -8.74 16.89 5.48
C VAL A 550 -9.62 15.76 4.93
N ALA A 551 -10.47 15.20 5.76
CA ALA A 551 -11.20 13.99 5.48
C ALA A 551 -12.69 14.19 5.77
N LYS A 552 -13.48 14.30 4.70
CA LYS A 552 -14.94 14.38 4.80
C LYS A 552 -15.57 13.14 5.43
N TYR A 553 -14.97 11.96 5.19
CA TYR A 553 -15.47 10.68 5.67
C TYR A 553 -14.43 9.99 6.56
N VAL A 554 -14.76 9.83 7.84
CA VAL A 554 -13.99 9.07 8.83
C VAL A 554 -14.96 8.40 9.80
N SER A 555 -14.56 7.29 10.40
CA SER A 555 -15.34 6.65 11.46
C SER A 555 -14.89 7.15 12.83
N THR A 556 -15.84 7.31 13.75
CA THR A 556 -15.61 7.67 15.17
C THR A 556 -16.44 6.77 16.06
N VAL A 557 -16.10 6.68 17.35
CA VAL A 557 -16.81 5.85 18.33
C VAL A 557 -17.43 6.74 19.39
N GLU A 558 -18.67 6.45 19.76
CA GLU A 558 -19.38 6.91 20.94
C GLU A 558 -19.13 5.90 22.09
N PRO A 559 -18.21 6.19 23.03
CA PRO A 559 -17.76 5.21 24.02
C PRO A 559 -18.90 4.66 24.89
N GLU A 560 -19.91 5.49 25.18
CA GLU A 560 -21.07 5.17 26.01
C GLU A 560 -22.01 4.12 25.38
N LYS A 561 -21.97 3.96 24.05
CA LYS A 561 -22.74 2.94 23.33
C LYS A 561 -21.92 1.69 23.02
N CYS A 562 -20.61 1.71 23.25
CA CYS A 562 -19.72 0.63 22.85
C CYS A 562 -19.94 -0.61 23.73
N SER A 563 -20.37 -1.72 23.12
CA SER A 563 -20.53 -3.01 23.81
C SER A 563 -19.22 -3.76 24.06
N ARG A 564 -18.07 -3.21 23.63
CA ARG A 564 -16.73 -3.79 23.79
C ARG A 564 -16.60 -5.21 23.19
N CYS A 565 -17.31 -5.49 22.09
CA CYS A 565 -17.30 -6.81 21.44
C CYS A 565 -16.08 -7.06 20.52
N GLY A 566 -15.33 -6.03 20.14
CA GLY A 566 -14.12 -6.15 19.30
C GLY A 566 -14.34 -6.41 17.80
N MET A 567 -15.58 -6.61 17.34
CA MET A 567 -15.87 -6.94 15.92
C MET A 567 -15.37 -5.88 14.94
N CYS A 568 -15.39 -4.60 15.32
CA CYS A 568 -14.90 -3.50 14.49
C CYS A 568 -13.41 -3.63 14.16
N VAL A 569 -12.59 -4.11 15.10
CA VAL A 569 -11.14 -4.31 14.92
C VAL A 569 -10.89 -5.36 13.85
N ALA A 570 -11.56 -6.50 13.95
CA ALA A 570 -11.40 -7.63 13.03
C ALA A 570 -11.78 -7.30 11.57
N VAL A 571 -12.70 -6.36 11.36
CA VAL A 571 -13.15 -6.00 10.01
C VAL A 571 -12.39 -4.82 9.41
N CYS A 572 -11.51 -4.15 10.16
CA CYS A 572 -10.80 -2.95 9.70
C CYS A 572 -9.52 -3.32 8.92
N PRO A 573 -9.47 -3.16 7.58
CA PRO A 573 -8.27 -3.48 6.79
C PRO A 573 -7.16 -2.43 6.94
N HIS A 574 -7.43 -1.33 7.64
CA HIS A 574 -6.55 -0.18 7.75
C HIS A 574 -5.79 -0.13 9.08
N GLY A 575 -6.05 -1.08 9.98
CA GLY A 575 -5.47 -1.09 11.33
C GLY A 575 -5.75 0.20 12.12
N ALA A 576 -6.84 0.90 11.83
CA ALA A 576 -7.11 2.24 12.38
C ALA A 576 -7.82 2.21 13.75
N ILE A 577 -8.03 1.03 14.32
CA ILE A 577 -8.82 0.86 15.54
C ILE A 577 -7.92 0.28 16.63
N ASN A 578 -7.75 1.03 17.71
CA ASN A 578 -7.18 0.55 18.96
C ASN A 578 -8.30 -0.10 19.80
N PHE A 579 -7.93 -1.04 20.66
CA PHE A 579 -8.88 -1.72 21.53
C PHE A 579 -8.27 -1.91 22.92
N ASP A 580 -8.91 -1.36 23.94
CA ASP A 580 -8.49 -1.42 25.34
C ASP A 580 -9.67 -1.73 26.27
N GLU A 581 -9.47 -1.58 27.58
CA GLU A 581 -10.49 -1.81 28.62
C GLU A 581 -11.74 -0.93 28.47
N ASN A 582 -11.60 0.25 27.84
CA ASN A 582 -12.69 1.19 27.57
C ASN A 582 -13.43 0.85 26.26
N GLY A 583 -12.91 -0.09 25.47
CA GLY A 583 -13.50 -0.57 24.23
C GLY A 583 -12.72 -0.11 22.99
N ALA A 584 -13.44 0.04 21.88
CA ALA A 584 -12.83 0.42 20.61
C ALA A 584 -12.60 1.94 20.53
N GLN A 585 -11.42 2.34 20.03
CA GLN A 585 -11.09 3.73 19.74
C GLN A 585 -10.57 3.83 18.30
N ILE A 586 -11.18 4.69 17.49
CA ILE A 586 -10.81 4.84 16.07
C ILE A 586 -9.88 6.04 15.90
N GLU A 587 -8.69 5.80 15.38
CA GLU A 587 -7.74 6.82 14.95
C GLU A 587 -8.20 7.43 13.61
N ALA A 588 -9.01 8.49 13.68
CA ALA A 588 -9.62 9.12 12.50
C ALA A 588 -8.60 9.54 11.43
N ALA A 589 -7.40 9.99 11.82
CA ALA A 589 -6.32 10.31 10.89
C ALA A 589 -5.82 9.09 10.08
N LEU A 590 -5.96 7.88 10.61
CA LEU A 590 -5.61 6.62 9.93
C LEU A 590 -6.81 5.97 9.23
N CYS A 591 -8.03 6.43 9.54
CA CYS A 591 -9.26 5.92 8.94
C CYS A 591 -9.44 6.39 7.48
N LYS A 592 -9.60 5.46 6.54
CA LYS A 592 -9.91 5.76 5.12
C LYS A 592 -11.40 5.97 4.82
N GLY A 593 -12.26 6.01 5.85
CA GLY A 593 -13.69 6.28 5.69
C GLY A 593 -14.46 5.20 4.94
N CYS A 594 -14.05 3.92 5.07
CA CYS A 594 -14.66 2.81 4.34
C CYS A 594 -16.02 2.36 4.91
N GLY A 595 -16.31 2.66 6.18
CA GLY A 595 -17.57 2.32 6.84
C GLY A 595 -17.76 0.85 7.20
N LEU A 596 -16.75 -0.02 7.04
CA LEU A 596 -16.87 -1.45 7.39
C LEU A 596 -17.19 -1.63 8.89
N CYS A 597 -16.47 -0.91 9.75
CA CYS A 597 -16.68 -0.96 11.19
C CYS A 597 -18.04 -0.38 11.61
N TYR A 598 -18.47 0.71 10.95
CA TYR A 598 -19.79 1.34 11.10
C TYR A 598 -20.91 0.32 10.88
N ALA A 599 -20.97 -0.29 9.70
CA ALA A 599 -22.02 -1.25 9.35
C ALA A 599 -21.90 -2.60 10.09
N THR A 600 -20.81 -2.83 10.83
CA THR A 600 -20.63 -4.05 11.66
C THR A 600 -21.04 -3.81 13.12
N CYS A 601 -21.15 -2.56 13.55
CA CYS A 601 -21.38 -2.21 14.95
C CYS A 601 -22.84 -2.47 15.36
N GLY A 602 -23.13 -3.66 15.89
CA GLY A 602 -24.49 -4.00 16.34
C GLY A 602 -25.02 -3.18 17.52
N SER A 603 -24.16 -2.44 18.23
CA SER A 603 -24.59 -1.48 19.27
C SER A 603 -24.76 -0.05 18.75
N ASN A 604 -24.57 0.19 17.45
CA ASN A 604 -24.64 1.52 16.83
C ASN A 604 -23.77 2.58 17.53
N ALA A 605 -22.63 2.15 18.07
CA ALA A 605 -21.67 3.02 18.73
C ALA A 605 -20.71 3.70 17.76
N ILE A 606 -20.60 3.22 16.53
CA ILE A 606 -19.72 3.80 15.52
C ILE A 606 -20.54 4.74 14.65
N LYS A 607 -20.01 5.93 14.40
CA LYS A 607 -20.52 6.87 13.39
C LYS A 607 -19.61 6.89 12.18
N LEU A 608 -20.18 6.97 10.98
CA LEU A 608 -19.43 7.29 9.76
C LEU A 608 -19.74 8.73 9.37
N LEU A 609 -18.82 9.64 9.72
CA LEU A 609 -18.99 11.07 9.52
C LEU A 609 -19.39 11.35 8.07
N ASN A 610 -20.45 12.13 7.90
CA ASN A 610 -21.01 12.51 6.60
C ASN A 610 -21.44 11.34 5.72
N LEU A 611 -21.74 10.16 6.27
CA LEU A 611 -22.40 9.07 5.55
C LEU A 611 -23.15 8.12 6.49
N GLU A 612 -23.86 8.67 7.47
CA GLU A 612 -24.69 7.89 8.39
C GLU A 612 -26.02 7.49 7.76
N ASP A 613 -26.64 6.44 8.28
CA ASP A 613 -27.86 5.84 7.74
C ASP A 613 -29.01 6.84 7.63
N PHE A 614 -29.18 7.73 8.62
CA PHE A 614 -30.22 8.76 8.58
C PHE A 614 -30.05 9.73 7.40
N GLN A 615 -28.81 10.03 6.99
CA GLN A 615 -28.54 10.89 5.84
C GLN A 615 -28.89 10.17 4.53
N LEU A 616 -28.64 8.86 4.45
CA LEU A 616 -29.04 8.04 3.30
C LEU A 616 -30.57 8.00 3.18
N LEU A 617 -31.27 7.84 4.29
CA LEU A 617 -32.73 7.86 4.34
C LEU A 617 -33.31 9.23 3.97
N LYS A 618 -32.69 10.34 4.43
CA LYS A 618 -33.09 11.71 4.05
C LYS A 618 -33.00 11.94 2.55
N MET A 619 -31.94 11.45 1.90
CA MET A 619 -31.85 11.50 0.44
C MET A 619 -32.92 10.63 -0.23
N ALA A 620 -33.19 9.43 0.30
CA ALA A 620 -34.20 8.53 -0.26
C ALA A 620 -35.62 9.11 -0.17
N GLU A 621 -35.96 9.82 0.92
CA GLU A 621 -37.26 10.49 1.14
C GLU A 621 -37.62 11.48 0.04
N VAL A 622 -36.63 12.04 -0.65
CA VAL A 622 -36.83 13.09 -1.67
C VAL A 622 -36.42 12.65 -3.08
N ALA A 623 -36.00 11.39 -3.26
CA ALA A 623 -35.35 10.93 -4.48
C ALA A 623 -36.27 10.88 -5.71
N PHE A 624 -37.59 10.84 -5.52
CA PHE A 624 -38.55 10.61 -6.61
C PHE A 624 -39.73 11.58 -6.60
N ASN A 625 -39.58 12.77 -5.99
CA ASN A 625 -40.67 13.76 -5.90
C ASN A 625 -41.18 14.24 -7.25
N ASN A 626 -40.32 14.24 -8.28
CA ASN A 626 -40.68 14.65 -9.64
C ASN A 626 -40.77 13.47 -10.61
N CYS A 627 -40.60 12.23 -10.13
CA CYS A 627 -40.72 11.04 -10.97
C CYS A 627 -42.18 10.83 -11.42
N SER A 628 -42.38 10.38 -12.66
CA SER A 628 -43.72 10.04 -13.14
C SER A 628 -44.33 8.95 -12.26
N PRO A 629 -45.62 9.04 -11.88
CA PRO A 629 -46.30 8.00 -11.09
C PRO A 629 -46.29 6.61 -11.76
N ASP A 630 -46.25 6.57 -13.09
CA ASP A 630 -46.27 5.32 -13.88
C ASP A 630 -44.88 4.69 -14.08
N GLU A 631 -43.82 5.34 -13.60
CA GLU A 631 -42.44 4.88 -13.76
C GLU A 631 -41.92 4.21 -12.47
N PRO A 632 -41.47 2.93 -12.53
CA PRO A 632 -40.86 2.27 -11.38
C PRO A 632 -39.64 3.00 -10.82
N ARG A 633 -39.64 3.23 -9.51
CA ARG A 633 -38.60 3.96 -8.76
C ARG A 633 -37.49 3.02 -8.33
N ILE A 634 -36.32 3.13 -8.96
CA ILE A 634 -35.11 2.36 -8.64
C ILE A 634 -34.07 3.27 -8.01
N LEU A 635 -33.75 3.03 -6.74
CA LEU A 635 -32.69 3.74 -6.03
C LEU A 635 -31.42 2.88 -5.96
N ALA A 636 -30.33 3.35 -6.54
CA ALA A 636 -29.06 2.64 -6.56
C ALA A 636 -28.02 3.24 -5.61
N PHE A 637 -27.50 2.42 -4.70
CA PHE A 637 -26.34 2.75 -3.89
C PHE A 637 -25.07 2.30 -4.61
N LEU A 638 -24.29 3.28 -5.08
CA LEU A 638 -23.11 3.03 -5.88
C LEU A 638 -21.85 3.32 -5.07
N CYS A 639 -21.01 2.30 -4.91
CA CYS A 639 -19.66 2.44 -4.34
C CYS A 639 -18.85 3.44 -5.15
N TYR A 640 -18.32 4.45 -4.46
CA TYR A 640 -17.53 5.54 -5.00
C TYR A 640 -16.36 5.07 -5.87
N TRP A 641 -15.64 4.02 -5.43
CA TRP A 641 -14.40 3.59 -6.07
C TRP A 641 -14.60 2.94 -7.44
N CYS A 642 -15.73 2.26 -7.65
CA CYS A 642 -15.96 1.49 -8.88
C CYS A 642 -17.33 1.78 -9.50
N SER A 643 -18.41 1.45 -8.78
CA SER A 643 -19.75 1.46 -9.34
C SER A 643 -20.27 2.86 -9.68
N TYR A 644 -19.87 3.88 -8.92
CA TYR A 644 -20.27 5.26 -9.23
C TYR A 644 -19.62 5.75 -10.52
N ALA A 645 -18.33 5.48 -10.71
CA ALA A 645 -17.64 5.75 -11.97
C ALA A 645 -18.20 4.92 -13.14
N ALA A 646 -18.61 3.68 -12.89
CA ALA A 646 -19.34 2.90 -13.90
C ALA A 646 -20.67 3.57 -14.27
N GLY A 647 -21.38 4.15 -13.29
CA GLY A 647 -22.58 4.96 -13.52
C GLY A 647 -22.31 6.19 -14.39
N ASP A 648 -21.20 6.89 -14.16
CA ASP A 648 -20.80 8.02 -15.00
C ASP A 648 -20.48 7.57 -16.43
N LEU A 649 -19.78 6.44 -16.58
CA LEU A 649 -19.42 5.89 -17.89
C LEU A 649 -20.65 5.44 -18.71
N MET A 650 -21.76 5.03 -18.06
CA MET A 650 -23.02 4.81 -18.79
C MET A 650 -23.41 6.06 -19.58
N GLY A 651 -23.33 7.24 -18.95
CA GLY A 651 -23.61 8.50 -19.63
C GLY A 651 -22.60 8.83 -20.72
N VAL A 652 -21.30 8.70 -20.42
CA VAL A 652 -20.23 9.01 -21.39
C VAL A 652 -20.36 8.17 -22.66
N TYR A 653 -20.74 6.88 -22.54
CA TYR A 653 -20.95 5.99 -23.67
C TYR A 653 -22.38 6.04 -24.25
N GLY A 654 -23.22 6.95 -23.76
CA GLY A 654 -24.55 7.22 -24.33
C GLY A 654 -25.62 6.18 -24.04
N GLU A 655 -25.45 5.35 -22.99
CA GLU A 655 -26.45 4.37 -22.57
C GLU A 655 -27.74 5.04 -22.11
N LYS A 656 -28.89 4.51 -22.54
CA LYS A 656 -30.20 4.99 -22.12
C LYS A 656 -30.74 4.15 -20.98
N ILE A 657 -31.09 4.84 -19.90
CA ILE A 657 -31.53 4.24 -18.64
C ILE A 657 -32.95 4.72 -18.33
N PRO A 658 -33.82 3.88 -17.74
CA PRO A 658 -35.19 4.24 -17.38
C PRO A 658 -35.29 5.52 -16.53
N ALA A 659 -36.39 6.27 -16.71
CA ALA A 659 -36.59 7.58 -16.11
C ALA A 659 -36.69 7.51 -14.57
N GLY A 660 -37.21 6.41 -14.03
CA GLY A 660 -37.32 6.14 -12.59
C GLY A 660 -36.01 5.72 -11.90
N TYR A 661 -34.83 5.91 -12.51
CA TYR A 661 -33.53 5.59 -11.88
C TYR A 661 -32.90 6.79 -11.15
N ARG A 662 -32.49 6.62 -9.89
CA ARG A 662 -31.68 7.57 -9.10
C ARG A 662 -30.51 6.86 -8.43
N SER A 663 -29.43 7.59 -8.16
CA SER A 663 -28.27 7.03 -7.46
C SER A 663 -27.88 7.84 -6.23
N ILE A 664 -27.49 7.13 -5.18
CA ILE A 664 -26.83 7.65 -4.00
C ILE A 664 -25.39 7.13 -4.02
N ARG A 665 -24.45 8.05 -3.90
CA ARG A 665 -23.04 7.72 -3.80
C ARG A 665 -22.67 7.37 -2.38
N ILE A 666 -22.11 6.19 -2.18
CA ILE A 666 -21.57 5.73 -0.89
C ILE A 666 -20.08 5.48 -1.01
N ARG A 667 -19.33 5.61 0.10
CA ARG A 667 -17.87 5.44 0.07
C ARG A 667 -17.44 4.03 -0.28
N CYS A 668 -18.09 3.04 0.31
CA CYS A 668 -17.91 1.64 0.01
C CYS A 668 -19.28 0.97 0.04
N SER A 669 -19.51 -0.07 -0.76
CA SER A 669 -20.73 -0.87 -0.61
C SER A 669 -20.89 -1.41 0.82
N ALA A 670 -19.77 -1.74 1.48
CA ALA A 670 -19.75 -2.29 2.84
C ALA A 670 -20.12 -1.27 3.93
N SER A 671 -20.23 0.02 3.59
CA SER A 671 -20.68 1.05 4.53
C SER A 671 -22.20 1.11 4.64
N LEU A 672 -22.93 0.47 3.73
CA LEU A 672 -24.39 0.47 3.74
C LEU A 672 -24.88 -0.63 4.70
N ASN A 673 -25.65 -0.24 5.71
CA ASN A 673 -26.37 -1.21 6.52
C ASN A 673 -27.59 -1.73 5.71
N PRO A 674 -27.79 -3.06 5.56
CA PRO A 674 -28.97 -3.61 4.90
C PRO A 674 -30.31 -3.13 5.50
N GLU A 675 -30.32 -2.70 6.77
CA GLU A 675 -31.49 -2.08 7.41
C GLU A 675 -31.94 -0.81 6.68
N VAL A 676 -31.03 -0.01 6.12
CA VAL A 676 -31.39 1.17 5.31
C VAL A 676 -32.18 0.75 4.08
N VAL A 677 -31.79 -0.36 3.45
CA VAL A 677 -32.51 -0.90 2.29
C VAL A 677 -33.89 -1.39 2.68
N PHE A 678 -34.00 -2.07 3.83
CA PHE A 678 -35.29 -2.48 4.36
C PHE A 678 -36.21 -1.28 4.63
N GLU A 679 -35.72 -0.26 5.34
CA GLU A 679 -36.48 0.95 5.67
C GLU A 679 -36.99 1.67 4.42
N ILE A 680 -36.15 1.81 3.38
CA ILE A 680 -36.54 2.42 2.10
C ILE A 680 -37.70 1.66 1.45
N LEU A 681 -37.64 0.33 1.44
CA LEU A 681 -38.67 -0.50 0.83
C LEU A 681 -39.96 -0.52 1.66
N ALA A 682 -39.82 -0.62 2.99
CA ALA A 682 -40.93 -0.67 3.94
C ALA A 682 -41.71 0.65 4.01
N ARG A 683 -41.02 1.79 3.89
CA ARG A 683 -41.62 3.14 3.87
C ARG A 683 -42.09 3.60 2.48
N ASP A 684 -42.08 2.71 1.49
CA ASP A 684 -42.46 3.01 0.10
C ASP A 684 -41.67 4.15 -0.57
N LEU A 685 -40.40 4.33 -0.20
CA LEU A 685 -39.56 5.39 -0.78
C LEU A 685 -39.00 5.01 -2.16
N ALA A 686 -38.92 3.71 -2.45
CA ALA A 686 -38.56 3.17 -3.76
C ALA A 686 -39.26 1.83 -4.02
N ASP A 687 -39.38 1.44 -5.29
CA ASP A 687 -39.95 0.15 -5.72
C ASP A 687 -38.87 -0.92 -5.84
N GLY A 688 -37.63 -0.51 -6.14
CA GLY A 688 -36.46 -1.37 -6.12
C GLY A 688 -35.20 -0.67 -5.61
N VAL A 689 -34.34 -1.43 -4.96
CA VAL A 689 -33.02 -0.97 -4.49
C VAL A 689 -31.92 -1.81 -5.12
N LEU A 690 -30.95 -1.14 -5.74
CA LEU A 690 -29.73 -1.75 -6.23
C LEU A 690 -28.56 -1.33 -5.34
N VAL A 691 -27.75 -2.26 -4.89
CA VAL A 691 -26.47 -1.98 -4.24
C VAL A 691 -25.38 -2.54 -5.11
N ALA A 692 -24.45 -1.69 -5.52
CA ALA A 692 -23.38 -2.07 -6.43
C ALA A 692 -22.01 -1.73 -5.84
N GLY A 693 -21.13 -2.74 -5.75
CA GLY A 693 -19.77 -2.57 -5.22
C GLY A 693 -18.67 -3.13 -6.11
N CYS A 694 -17.43 -3.01 -5.64
CA CYS A 694 -16.25 -3.45 -6.38
C CYS A 694 -16.31 -4.95 -6.75
N PRO A 695 -15.72 -5.35 -7.90
CA PRO A 695 -15.55 -6.75 -8.24
C PRO A 695 -14.70 -7.51 -7.22
N PRO A 696 -14.89 -8.84 -7.09
CA PRO A 696 -14.00 -9.69 -6.30
C PRO A 696 -12.52 -9.46 -6.64
N LYS A 697 -11.64 -9.52 -5.63
CA LYS A 697 -10.20 -9.27 -5.73
C LYS A 697 -9.78 -7.83 -6.11
N ASN A 698 -10.73 -6.95 -6.42
CA ASN A 698 -10.50 -5.54 -6.79
C ASN A 698 -11.15 -4.56 -5.79
N CYS A 699 -11.42 -4.99 -4.56
CA CYS A 699 -11.90 -4.11 -3.51
C CYS A 699 -10.82 -3.11 -3.11
N HIS A 700 -11.20 -1.84 -2.93
CA HIS A 700 -10.29 -0.79 -2.44
C HIS A 700 -10.13 -0.80 -0.91
N HIS A 701 -10.83 -1.71 -0.22
CA HIS A 701 -10.78 -1.90 1.22
C HIS A 701 -10.66 -3.41 1.55
N LEU A 702 -9.83 -4.13 0.79
CA LEU A 702 -9.55 -5.58 0.84
C LEU A 702 -10.75 -6.51 0.66
N TRP A 703 -11.68 -6.54 1.63
CA TRP A 703 -12.76 -7.52 1.71
C TRP A 703 -14.15 -6.90 1.87
N GLY A 704 -14.28 -5.57 1.76
CA GLY A 704 -15.57 -4.89 1.96
C GLY A 704 -16.69 -5.39 1.02
N ASN A 705 -16.37 -5.66 -0.25
CA ASN A 705 -17.33 -6.23 -1.19
C ASN A 705 -17.76 -7.65 -0.82
N ASP A 706 -16.84 -8.48 -0.31
CA ASP A 706 -17.14 -9.86 0.08
C ASP A 706 -17.99 -9.91 1.35
N MET A 707 -17.75 -8.98 2.30
CA MET A 707 -18.63 -8.79 3.45
C MET A 707 -20.05 -8.42 3.02
N GLU A 708 -20.17 -7.49 2.08
CA GLU A 708 -21.47 -7.03 1.60
C GLU A 708 -22.25 -8.14 0.87
N THR A 709 -21.56 -8.95 0.07
CA THR A 709 -22.14 -10.16 -0.54
C THR A 709 -22.77 -11.07 0.52
N ARG A 710 -22.09 -11.29 1.65
CA ARG A 710 -22.59 -12.15 2.74
C ARG A 710 -23.80 -11.51 3.43
N ARG A 711 -23.75 -10.21 3.71
CA ARG A 711 -24.86 -9.46 4.33
C ARG A 711 -26.11 -9.48 3.45
N PHE A 712 -25.99 -9.18 2.16
CA PHE A 712 -27.13 -9.20 1.23
C PHE A 712 -27.71 -10.60 1.03
N LYS A 713 -26.86 -11.64 1.04
CA LYS A 713 -27.34 -13.03 1.01
C LYS A 713 -28.19 -13.39 2.23
N LEU A 714 -27.85 -12.85 3.41
CA LEU A 714 -28.64 -13.04 4.63
C LEU A 714 -29.91 -12.18 4.61
N ALA A 715 -29.79 -10.89 4.30
CA ALA A 715 -30.91 -9.95 4.24
C ALA A 715 -31.99 -10.40 3.23
N GLY A 716 -31.58 -10.94 2.07
CA GLY A 716 -32.52 -11.45 1.07
C GLY A 716 -33.40 -12.59 1.56
N LYS A 717 -32.92 -13.43 2.51
CA LYS A 717 -33.77 -14.46 3.14
C LYS A 717 -34.81 -13.83 4.05
N ILE A 718 -34.39 -12.85 4.85
CA ILE A 718 -35.25 -12.12 5.79
C ILE A 718 -36.35 -11.36 5.04
N PHE A 719 -36.00 -10.64 3.96
CA PHE A 719 -36.97 -9.90 3.15
C PHE A 719 -38.06 -10.81 2.56
N LYS A 720 -37.67 -12.02 2.13
CA LYS A 720 -38.61 -13.02 1.62
C LYS A 720 -39.58 -13.51 2.71
N GLU A 721 -39.08 -13.74 3.92
CA GLU A 721 -39.90 -14.16 5.06
C GLU A 721 -40.86 -13.06 5.54
N LEU A 722 -40.44 -11.79 5.48
CA LEU A 722 -41.25 -10.63 5.84
C LEU A 722 -42.26 -10.21 4.75
N GLY A 723 -42.36 -10.95 3.64
CA GLY A 723 -43.32 -10.68 2.58
C GLY A 723 -43.04 -9.41 1.76
N VAL A 724 -41.81 -8.88 1.80
CA VAL A 724 -41.41 -7.73 0.99
C VAL A 724 -41.40 -8.14 -0.47
N LYS A 725 -42.44 -7.74 -1.23
CA LYS A 725 -42.59 -8.05 -2.66
C LYS A 725 -41.65 -7.26 -3.58
N LYS A 726 -40.94 -6.28 -3.01
CA LYS A 726 -40.05 -5.35 -3.73
C LYS A 726 -38.65 -5.91 -3.95
N ILE A 727 -37.95 -5.39 -4.95
CA ILE A 727 -36.67 -5.94 -5.41
C ILE A 727 -35.49 -5.26 -4.68
N ALA A 728 -34.74 -6.01 -3.88
CA ALA A 728 -33.42 -5.61 -3.39
C ALA A 728 -32.33 -6.46 -4.05
N ARG A 729 -31.37 -5.83 -4.75
CA ARG A 729 -30.34 -6.53 -5.54
C ARG A 729 -28.94 -6.08 -5.16
N TRP A 730 -28.03 -7.02 -5.00
CA TRP A 730 -26.59 -6.79 -4.86
C TRP A 730 -25.85 -7.18 -6.13
N GLU A 731 -24.92 -6.33 -6.59
CA GLU A 731 -24.11 -6.59 -7.77
C GLU A 731 -22.64 -6.19 -7.64
N HIS A 732 -21.76 -7.02 -8.17
CA HIS A 732 -20.37 -6.66 -8.41
C HIS A 732 -20.25 -5.89 -9.74
N ILE A 733 -19.89 -4.61 -9.64
CA ILE A 733 -19.76 -3.66 -10.76
C ILE A 733 -18.42 -2.92 -10.64
N GLY A 734 -17.47 -3.27 -11.50
CA GLY A 734 -16.22 -2.54 -11.72
C GLY A 734 -16.44 -1.31 -12.60
N VAL A 735 -15.44 -0.43 -12.66
CA VAL A 735 -15.50 0.80 -13.50
C VAL A 735 -15.84 0.48 -14.96
N THR A 736 -15.17 -0.51 -15.56
CA THR A 736 -15.40 -0.93 -16.96
C THR A 736 -16.67 -1.76 -17.15
N MET A 737 -17.39 -2.09 -16.07
CA MET A 737 -18.61 -2.91 -16.11
C MET A 737 -19.88 -2.06 -16.21
N TRP A 738 -19.77 -0.83 -16.72
CA TRP A 738 -20.90 0.04 -17.02
C TRP A 738 -21.97 -0.62 -17.93
N PRO A 739 -21.67 -1.49 -18.92
CA PRO A 739 -22.73 -2.15 -19.71
C PRO A 739 -23.54 -3.14 -18.85
N LYS A 740 -22.87 -3.80 -17.89
CA LYS A 740 -23.54 -4.70 -16.94
C LYS A 740 -24.45 -3.90 -16.02
N LEU A 741 -24.00 -2.74 -15.50
CA LEU A 741 -24.84 -1.86 -14.68
C LEU A 741 -26.09 -1.41 -15.43
N ALA A 742 -25.94 -0.93 -16.67
CA ALA A 742 -27.06 -0.54 -17.51
C ALA A 742 -28.05 -1.71 -17.74
N LYS A 743 -27.54 -2.90 -18.05
CA LYS A 743 -28.35 -4.12 -18.22
C LYS A 743 -29.12 -4.47 -16.95
N VAL A 744 -28.49 -4.37 -15.78
CA VAL A 744 -29.13 -4.66 -14.48
C VAL A 744 -30.25 -3.66 -14.20
N LEU A 745 -30.02 -2.36 -14.43
CA LEU A 745 -31.03 -1.34 -14.21
C LEU A 745 -32.25 -1.51 -15.13
N ARG A 746 -32.03 -1.78 -16.42
CA ARG A 746 -33.11 -2.10 -17.37
C ARG A 746 -33.88 -3.35 -16.95
N SER A 747 -33.16 -4.42 -16.63
CA SER A 747 -33.78 -5.68 -16.16
C SER A 747 -34.61 -5.48 -14.89
N MET A 748 -34.15 -4.68 -13.93
CA MET A 748 -34.92 -4.38 -12.72
C MET A 748 -36.17 -3.57 -13.04
N HIS A 749 -36.07 -2.57 -13.92
CA HIS A 749 -37.20 -1.78 -14.35
C HIS A 749 -38.27 -2.63 -15.04
N ASP A 750 -37.88 -3.50 -15.97
CA ASP A 750 -38.80 -4.37 -16.69
C ASP A 750 -39.52 -5.33 -15.75
N SER A 751 -38.83 -5.86 -14.74
CA SER A 751 -39.46 -6.71 -13.71
C SER A 751 -40.47 -5.94 -12.86
N LEU A 752 -40.14 -4.70 -12.46
CA LEU A 752 -41.04 -3.88 -11.65
C LEU A 752 -42.29 -3.43 -12.42
N LYS A 753 -42.22 -3.22 -13.75
CA LYS A 753 -43.42 -2.94 -14.56
C LYS A 753 -44.38 -4.12 -14.67
N GLN A 754 -43.91 -5.35 -14.42
CA GLN A 754 -44.71 -6.57 -14.49
C GLN A 754 -45.35 -6.95 -13.15
N THR A 755 -44.99 -6.26 -12.07
CA THR A 755 -45.45 -6.55 -10.68
C THR A 755 -46.55 -5.59 -10.29
#